data_AF-A0A9C9XPH6-F1
#
_entry.id   AF-A0A9C9XPH6-F1
#
_cell.length_a   1.000
_cell.length_b   1.000
_cell.length_c   1.000
_cell.angle_alpha   90.00
_cell.angle_beta   90.00
_cell.angle_gamma   90.00
#
_symmetry.space_group_name_H-M   'P 1'
#
loop_
_entity.id
_entity.type
_entity.pdbx_description
1 polymer ?
#
loop_
_entity_poly.entity_id
_entity_poly.type
_entity_poly.pdbx_seq_one_letter_code
_entity_poly.pdbx_strand_id
1 'polypeptide(L)'
;MQIPARISTRSSALPLAVLFSLICLVALLIPAPGSAAEQNTAFLPLKINAPDAAEVARKADAALSRELAEKNFALIPRARAEKMVDYNGSWPPPARTLAKVAETTGHDYVAVGSLTMIGNRISVDMEVFDMLSPGQPHSFYREGNSLADLPMITREAITDVLSYTNRNIIVASISVKGNKRIDTGAILGKISTKPGDFYNPARLRRDLKAVFAMGYFDNVEIDASDTPRGKAIVFNVKEKPVIDKIVITGTDEISEKDVREAANLQANTILNPTKLKEAVQRVRELYKSKGYYNTKVSARLSYPTENTVEVRLVIKEGEKMSIRKITFQGNKSFSDSDLKDVIQTGTWNIFSWLTESGVLKMDVLRQDAARLAAFYHNHGFMEAKVGDPVVTQKDDSLYVTFPIEEGPRYRVGTVDIKGDLIEDKSKLLAMLKIRKEKYLNREAVRQDSLKLTDLYAEHGYAFAEVRPRVSRSKTGKRVNITYVIHKGSLVYFNRVEIRGNTRTRDNVIRRDLTIKEGGIFDSKAIRKSTQNLQRLGFFEEVNIVPKPTLNEDQMNVDVTVKEKSTGQFSIGAGYSSSENLMFMGEISENNLLGTGNRLSLSANLSSVTTRFNLNFTNPRVFDSRVSAGFDAFNWQRVYDDYTKNSTGGGIRIGHPFFEKWRIYYAYTISNTTLSDLSENASQIIIDSQDIKLTSSVRLALVRDTRDRIFAPSRGSKNSISVKYAGGILGGDAQFTKVEGYSSWYFPMPWETVFHIKGAAGQAFENEAGKLPVYEHFYLGGMNSIRGFKSANISPIDPKTGERIGGDKMWYANIAVMFPLLKDAGLRGEVFTDFGNVYGVDDSWDFSDIKKSAGIGVLWMSPMGPLRLAWGYNLDRKEGEDQSVWDFTMGGAF
;
A
#
# COMPACT_ATOMS: atom_id res chain seq x y z
N MET A 1 9.94 -55.27 -30.62
CA MET A 1 9.71 -56.72 -30.79
C MET A 1 8.27 -57.01 -30.38
N GLN A 2 7.47 -57.46 -31.34
CA GLN A 2 6.21 -58.23 -31.26
C GLN A 2 5.15 -57.94 -30.15
N ILE A 3 3.97 -57.51 -30.63
CA ILE A 3 2.61 -57.80 -30.10
C ILE A 3 2.31 -59.29 -30.43
N PRO A 4 1.56 -60.13 -29.65
CA PRO A 4 0.09 -60.03 -29.37
C PRO A 4 -0.34 -60.68 -28.02
N ALA A 5 -1.59 -60.86 -27.55
CA ALA A 5 -2.96 -60.86 -28.09
C ALA A 5 -4.01 -60.85 -26.92
N ARG A 6 -5.23 -60.33 -27.20
CA ARG A 6 -6.62 -60.90 -26.99
C ARG A 6 -7.04 -61.56 -25.64
N ILE A 7 -8.26 -61.52 -25.06
CA ILE A 7 -9.66 -61.19 -25.45
C ILE A 7 -10.57 -61.06 -24.18
N SER A 8 -11.38 -60.00 -24.13
CA SER A 8 -12.84 -59.85 -23.81
C SER A 8 -13.57 -60.53 -22.62
N THR A 9 -14.42 -59.74 -21.90
CA THR A 9 -15.91 -59.80 -21.97
C THR A 9 -16.64 -58.66 -21.20
N ARG A 10 -17.60 -58.00 -21.91
CA ARG A 10 -18.88 -57.28 -21.60
C ARG A 10 -19.25 -56.86 -20.14
N SER A 11 -19.91 -55.73 -19.85
CA SER A 11 -21.11 -55.14 -20.50
C SER A 11 -21.40 -53.64 -20.14
N SER A 12 -22.15 -53.00 -21.05
CA SER A 12 -23.15 -51.91 -20.89
C SER A 12 -22.75 -50.48 -20.46
N ALA A 13 -22.52 -49.60 -21.46
CA ALA A 13 -23.25 -48.34 -21.70
C ALA A 13 -22.56 -47.56 -22.85
N LEU A 14 -23.31 -47.17 -23.90
CA LEU A 14 -22.78 -46.47 -25.08
C LEU A 14 -22.38 -45.01 -24.78
N PRO A 15 -21.36 -44.43 -25.45
CA PRO A 15 -20.68 -43.23 -24.99
C PRO A 15 -21.10 -41.93 -25.69
N LEU A 16 -21.14 -40.85 -24.91
CA LEU A 16 -21.48 -39.47 -25.23
C LEU A 16 -20.46 -38.74 -26.15
N ALA A 17 -19.58 -39.47 -26.85
CA ALA A 17 -18.44 -38.90 -27.59
C ALA A 17 -18.56 -39.00 -29.12
N VAL A 18 -19.59 -39.66 -29.66
CA VAL A 18 -19.90 -39.69 -31.10
C VAL A 18 -20.91 -38.62 -31.51
N LEU A 19 -21.56 -37.96 -30.53
CA LEU A 19 -22.52 -36.89 -30.79
C LEU A 19 -21.86 -35.52 -31.00
N PHE A 20 -20.60 -35.31 -30.58
CA PHE A 20 -19.93 -34.01 -30.70
C PHE A 20 -19.11 -33.85 -31.99
N SER A 21 -18.64 -34.96 -32.58
CA SER A 21 -17.93 -34.96 -33.87
C SER A 21 -18.89 -34.92 -35.07
N LEU A 22 -20.16 -35.27 -34.91
CA LEU A 22 -21.19 -35.10 -35.94
C LEU A 22 -21.81 -33.68 -35.97
N ILE A 23 -21.66 -32.90 -34.90
CA ILE A 23 -22.10 -31.48 -34.85
C ILE A 23 -21.03 -30.54 -35.46
N CYS A 24 -19.76 -30.96 -35.53
CA CYS A 24 -18.69 -30.17 -36.17
C CYS A 24 -18.48 -30.45 -37.67
N LEU A 25 -19.06 -31.51 -38.26
CA LEU A 25 -18.95 -31.76 -39.72
C LEU A 25 -20.19 -31.32 -40.53
N VAL A 26 -21.31 -31.00 -39.87
CA VAL A 26 -22.51 -30.42 -40.51
C VAL A 26 -22.50 -28.88 -40.50
N ALA A 27 -21.56 -28.27 -39.78
CA ALA A 27 -21.31 -26.82 -39.83
C ALA A 27 -20.38 -26.37 -41.00
N LEU A 28 -19.89 -27.31 -41.82
CA LEU A 28 -18.94 -27.06 -42.93
C LEU A 28 -19.51 -27.34 -44.34
N LEU A 29 -20.81 -27.57 -44.46
CA LEU A 29 -21.54 -27.63 -45.74
C LEU A 29 -22.84 -26.83 -45.70
N ILE A 30 -22.82 -25.68 -45.01
CA ILE A 30 -23.81 -24.63 -45.30
C ILE A 30 -23.28 -23.94 -46.56
N PRO A 31 -23.96 -24.03 -47.73
CA PRO A 31 -23.67 -23.09 -48.80
C PRO A 31 -23.78 -21.71 -48.16
N ALA A 32 -22.73 -20.90 -48.28
CA ALA A 32 -22.78 -19.50 -47.87
C ALA A 32 -24.16 -18.98 -48.30
N PRO A 33 -24.98 -18.41 -47.39
CA PRO A 33 -26.17 -17.70 -47.85
C PRO A 33 -25.63 -16.72 -48.88
N GLY A 34 -26.00 -16.92 -50.15
CA GLY A 34 -25.53 -16.08 -51.23
C GLY A 34 -25.68 -14.66 -50.74
N SER A 35 -24.55 -13.93 -50.70
CA SER A 35 -24.39 -12.61 -50.10
C SER A 35 -25.74 -11.90 -50.10
N ALA A 36 -26.43 -11.89 -48.95
CA ALA A 36 -27.65 -11.10 -48.84
C ALA A 36 -27.16 -9.69 -49.12
N ALA A 37 -27.54 -9.13 -50.28
CA ALA A 37 -27.06 -7.85 -50.74
C ALA A 37 -27.19 -6.88 -49.56
N GLU A 38 -26.04 -6.40 -49.06
CA GLU A 38 -26.00 -5.51 -47.92
C GLU A 38 -26.88 -4.31 -48.31
N GLN A 39 -27.93 -4.01 -47.55
CA GLN A 39 -28.84 -2.91 -47.85
C GLN A 39 -28.11 -1.57 -47.61
N ASN A 40 -27.14 -1.27 -48.46
CA ASN A 40 -26.19 -0.17 -48.29
C ASN A 40 -26.70 1.14 -48.90
N THR A 41 -27.84 1.12 -49.59
CA THR A 41 -28.41 2.24 -50.34
C THR A 41 -29.81 2.60 -49.85
N ALA A 42 -30.00 3.84 -49.43
CA ALA A 42 -31.30 4.40 -49.11
C ALA A 42 -31.96 4.96 -50.38
N PHE A 43 -33.15 4.47 -50.73
CA PHE A 43 -33.90 4.94 -51.89
C PHE A 43 -34.99 5.92 -51.49
N LEU A 44 -34.95 7.13 -52.05
CA LEU A 44 -36.02 8.11 -51.92
C LEU A 44 -37.05 7.97 -53.06
N PRO A 45 -38.34 8.22 -52.78
CA PRO A 45 -39.37 8.38 -53.82
C PRO A 45 -38.96 9.41 -54.86
N LEU A 46 -39.37 9.23 -56.11
CA LEU A 46 -39.03 10.16 -57.19
C LEU A 46 -39.78 11.49 -57.03
N LYS A 47 -39.12 12.59 -57.41
CA LYS A 47 -39.77 13.88 -57.67
C LYS A 47 -40.55 13.79 -58.98
N ILE A 48 -41.83 14.13 -58.95
CA ILE A 48 -42.72 13.96 -60.11
C ILE A 48 -42.94 15.30 -60.82
N ASN A 49 -42.59 15.36 -62.10
CA ASN A 49 -42.84 16.48 -62.99
C ASN A 49 -43.87 16.04 -64.06
N ALA A 50 -45.17 16.05 -63.71
CA ALA A 50 -46.26 15.60 -64.58
C ALA A 50 -47.56 16.40 -64.35
N PRO A 51 -48.49 16.49 -65.33
CA PRO A 51 -49.76 17.22 -65.18
C PRO A 51 -50.67 16.69 -64.06
N ASP A 52 -50.67 15.37 -63.79
CA ASP A 52 -51.34 14.73 -62.66
C ASP A 52 -50.32 14.10 -61.71
N ALA A 53 -49.58 14.96 -61.02
CA ALA A 53 -48.45 14.56 -60.19
C ALA A 53 -48.83 13.58 -59.07
N ALA A 54 -50.04 13.69 -58.50
CA ALA A 54 -50.48 12.82 -57.40
C ALA A 54 -50.76 11.39 -57.87
N GLU A 55 -51.44 11.22 -59.00
CA GLU A 55 -51.69 9.88 -59.54
C GLU A 55 -50.39 9.23 -60.03
N VAL A 56 -49.54 10.00 -60.72
CA VAL A 56 -48.24 9.52 -61.22
C VAL A 56 -47.30 9.18 -60.06
N ALA A 57 -47.30 9.95 -58.96
CA ALA A 57 -46.52 9.63 -57.76
C ALA A 57 -46.90 8.28 -57.15
N ARG A 58 -48.21 7.99 -57.00
CA ARG A 58 -48.65 6.69 -56.46
C ARG A 58 -48.21 5.53 -57.35
N LYS A 59 -48.30 5.69 -58.67
CA LYS A 59 -47.86 4.67 -59.63
C LYS A 59 -46.35 4.48 -59.61
N ALA A 60 -45.57 5.55 -59.52
CA ALA A 60 -44.11 5.51 -59.42
C ALA A 60 -43.63 4.87 -58.12
N ASP A 61 -44.22 5.25 -56.98
CA ASP A 61 -43.86 4.67 -55.67
C ASP A 61 -44.19 3.17 -55.62
N ALA A 62 -45.33 2.76 -56.18
CA ALA A 62 -45.71 1.36 -56.27
C ALA A 62 -44.73 0.56 -57.16
N ALA A 63 -44.28 1.15 -58.27
CA ALA A 63 -43.29 0.54 -59.16
C ALA A 63 -41.93 0.40 -58.48
N LEU A 64 -41.39 1.49 -57.91
CA LEU A 64 -40.11 1.49 -57.17
C LEU A 64 -40.15 0.54 -55.98
N SER A 65 -41.21 0.59 -55.17
CA SER A 65 -41.32 -0.25 -53.98
C SER A 65 -41.40 -1.74 -54.33
N ARG A 66 -42.04 -2.09 -55.44
CA ARG A 66 -42.12 -3.49 -55.90
C ARG A 66 -40.74 -3.99 -56.35
N GLU A 67 -40.08 -3.24 -57.23
CA GLU A 67 -38.78 -3.62 -57.77
C GLU A 67 -37.69 -3.65 -56.68
N LEU A 68 -37.71 -2.70 -55.74
CA LEU A 68 -36.80 -2.72 -54.59
C LEU A 68 -37.06 -3.92 -53.69
N ALA A 69 -38.33 -4.26 -53.39
CA ALA A 69 -38.67 -5.41 -52.56
C ALA A 69 -38.21 -6.75 -53.19
N GLU A 70 -38.33 -6.91 -54.51
CA GLU A 70 -37.80 -8.08 -55.23
C GLU A 70 -36.28 -8.22 -55.11
N LYS A 71 -35.56 -7.10 -54.97
CA LYS A 71 -34.10 -7.05 -54.77
C LYS A 71 -33.68 -7.02 -53.31
N ASN A 72 -34.62 -7.20 -52.37
CA ASN A 72 -34.39 -7.12 -50.93
C ASN A 72 -33.90 -5.72 -50.47
N PHE A 73 -34.41 -4.65 -51.07
CA PHE A 73 -34.26 -3.25 -50.63
C PHE A 73 -35.63 -2.65 -50.28
N ALA A 74 -35.64 -1.54 -49.55
CA ALA A 74 -36.86 -0.84 -49.18
C ALA A 74 -36.85 0.61 -49.69
N LEU A 75 -37.97 1.03 -50.27
CA LEU A 75 -38.23 2.45 -50.56
C LEU A 75 -38.57 3.17 -49.26
N ILE A 76 -37.98 4.34 -49.00
CA ILE A 76 -38.42 5.18 -47.90
C ILE A 76 -39.86 5.65 -48.21
N PRO A 77 -40.86 5.37 -47.36
CA PRO A 77 -42.24 5.77 -47.64
C PRO A 77 -42.34 7.29 -47.86
N ARG A 78 -43.12 7.72 -48.86
CA ARG A 78 -43.22 9.15 -49.23
C ARG A 78 -43.52 10.08 -48.07
N ALA A 79 -44.46 9.72 -47.19
CA ALA A 79 -44.77 10.50 -45.98
C ALA A 79 -43.60 10.63 -44.98
N ARG A 80 -42.64 9.69 -44.99
CA ARG A 80 -41.40 9.77 -44.21
C ARG A 80 -40.33 10.57 -44.95
N ALA A 81 -40.21 10.37 -46.26
CA ALA A 81 -39.27 11.10 -47.11
C ALA A 81 -39.54 12.60 -47.12
N GLU A 82 -40.80 13.03 -47.18
CA GLU A 82 -41.22 14.45 -47.14
C GLU A 82 -40.85 15.16 -45.84
N LYS A 83 -40.61 14.43 -44.74
CA LYS A 83 -40.09 15.00 -43.48
C LYS A 83 -38.57 15.17 -43.49
N MET A 84 -37.89 14.52 -44.43
CA MET A 84 -36.44 14.46 -44.51
C MET A 84 -35.90 15.33 -45.65
N VAL A 85 -36.70 15.52 -46.71
CA VAL A 85 -36.31 16.17 -47.96
C VAL A 85 -37.48 16.99 -48.52
N ASP A 86 -37.17 18.17 -49.05
CA ASP A 86 -38.14 19.04 -49.73
C ASP A 86 -38.26 18.68 -51.22
N TYR A 87 -39.40 18.10 -51.60
CA TYR A 87 -39.70 17.70 -52.98
C TYR A 87 -40.09 18.88 -53.89
N ASN A 88 -40.50 20.01 -53.31
CA ASN A 88 -40.89 21.22 -54.04
C ASN A 88 -39.72 22.19 -54.23
N GLY A 89 -38.63 22.00 -53.48
CA GLY A 89 -37.40 22.77 -53.57
C GLY A 89 -36.41 22.29 -54.64
N SER A 90 -35.13 22.63 -54.44
CA SER A 90 -34.02 22.25 -55.31
C SER A 90 -33.86 20.72 -55.36
N TRP A 91 -33.77 20.16 -56.56
CA TRP A 91 -33.60 18.72 -56.78
C TRP A 91 -32.43 18.47 -57.75
N PRO A 92 -31.48 17.57 -57.44
CA PRO A 92 -31.34 16.77 -56.22
C PRO A 92 -31.24 17.59 -54.93
N PRO A 93 -31.58 17.01 -53.75
CA PRO A 93 -31.45 17.70 -52.47
C PRO A 93 -30.00 18.12 -52.17
N PRO A 94 -29.76 19.21 -51.42
CA PRO A 94 -28.40 19.61 -51.04
C PRO A 94 -27.66 18.50 -50.29
N ALA A 95 -26.34 18.39 -50.50
CA ALA A 95 -25.49 17.34 -49.90
C ALA A 95 -25.65 17.20 -48.38
N ARG A 96 -25.85 18.31 -47.65
CA ARG A 96 -26.08 18.29 -46.19
C ARG A 96 -27.38 17.57 -45.81
N THR A 97 -28.42 17.70 -46.63
CA THR A 97 -29.71 17.01 -46.45
C THR A 97 -29.54 15.51 -46.72
N LEU A 98 -28.83 15.15 -47.79
CA LEU A 98 -28.54 13.76 -48.13
C LEU A 98 -27.70 13.06 -47.04
N ALA A 99 -26.71 13.75 -46.47
CA ALA A 99 -25.92 13.23 -45.35
C ALA A 99 -26.78 12.93 -44.11
N LYS A 100 -27.77 13.79 -43.82
CA LYS A 100 -28.72 13.57 -42.71
C LYS A 100 -29.67 12.40 -42.97
N VAL A 101 -30.09 12.21 -44.23
CA VAL A 101 -30.87 11.04 -44.65
C VAL A 101 -30.06 9.77 -44.37
N ALA A 102 -28.83 9.69 -44.87
CA ALA A 102 -27.94 8.56 -44.66
C ALA A 102 -27.64 8.27 -43.18
N GLU A 103 -27.41 9.31 -42.38
CA GLU A 103 -27.20 9.17 -40.93
C GLU A 103 -28.44 8.60 -40.22
N THR A 104 -29.63 9.07 -40.60
CA THR A 104 -30.90 8.65 -39.98
C THR A 104 -31.29 7.23 -40.39
N THR A 105 -30.96 6.82 -41.62
CA THR A 105 -31.29 5.49 -42.12
C THR A 105 -30.18 4.47 -41.89
N GLY A 106 -28.96 4.90 -41.62
CA GLY A 106 -27.80 4.01 -41.43
C GLY A 106 -27.24 3.43 -42.73
N HIS A 107 -27.42 4.11 -43.86
CA HIS A 107 -26.96 3.64 -45.18
C HIS A 107 -25.74 4.43 -45.67
N ASP A 108 -24.95 3.84 -46.57
CA ASP A 108 -23.70 4.41 -47.08
C ASP A 108 -23.92 5.20 -48.39
N TYR A 109 -24.97 4.86 -49.14
CA TYR A 109 -25.40 5.53 -50.35
C TYR A 109 -26.82 6.10 -50.20
N VAL A 110 -27.09 7.20 -50.89
CA VAL A 110 -28.46 7.74 -51.04
C VAL A 110 -28.78 7.85 -52.53
N ALA A 111 -29.81 7.14 -52.96
CA ALA A 111 -30.34 7.19 -54.32
C ALA A 111 -31.57 8.12 -54.37
N VAL A 112 -31.51 9.11 -55.25
CA VAL A 112 -32.57 10.10 -55.47
C VAL A 112 -32.89 10.15 -56.95
N GLY A 113 -34.08 10.61 -57.33
CA GLY A 113 -34.39 10.73 -58.75
C GLY A 113 -35.66 11.52 -59.04
N SER A 114 -35.88 11.80 -60.31
CA SER A 114 -37.08 12.47 -60.81
C SER A 114 -37.72 11.68 -61.94
N LEU A 115 -39.04 11.77 -62.04
CA LEU A 115 -39.82 11.30 -63.17
C LEU A 115 -40.42 12.50 -63.89
N THR A 116 -40.17 12.62 -65.18
CA THR A 116 -40.73 13.71 -66.00
C THR A 116 -41.66 13.13 -67.07
N MET A 117 -42.86 13.71 -67.24
CA MET A 117 -43.84 13.30 -68.23
C MET A 117 -44.14 14.44 -69.20
N ILE A 118 -43.96 14.20 -70.51
CA ILE A 118 -44.25 15.16 -71.58
C ILE A 118 -45.14 14.48 -72.62
N GLY A 119 -46.39 14.91 -72.71
CA GLY A 119 -47.42 14.19 -73.47
C GLY A 119 -47.59 12.77 -72.92
N ASN A 120 -47.40 11.76 -73.76
CA ASN A 120 -47.44 10.36 -73.33
C ASN A 120 -46.07 9.81 -72.88
N ARG A 121 -44.97 10.49 -73.19
CA ARG A 121 -43.61 9.99 -72.89
C ARG A 121 -43.23 10.25 -71.44
N ILE A 122 -42.45 9.35 -70.87
CA ILE A 122 -41.90 9.47 -69.51
C ILE A 122 -40.38 9.29 -69.51
N SER A 123 -39.68 10.01 -68.63
CA SER A 123 -38.27 9.76 -68.30
C SER A 123 -38.10 9.57 -66.81
N VAL A 124 -37.13 8.75 -66.42
CA VAL A 124 -36.67 8.57 -65.04
C VAL A 124 -35.18 8.87 -64.99
N ASP A 125 -34.83 9.90 -64.23
CA ASP A 125 -33.47 10.33 -63.93
C ASP A 125 -33.16 9.91 -62.50
N MET A 126 -32.14 9.08 -62.28
CA MET A 126 -31.70 8.65 -60.97
C MET A 126 -30.25 9.05 -60.71
N GLU A 127 -29.95 9.51 -59.51
CA GLU A 127 -28.61 9.85 -59.05
C GLU A 127 -28.30 9.14 -57.73
N VAL A 128 -27.07 8.65 -57.61
CA VAL A 128 -26.57 7.96 -56.43
C VAL A 128 -25.39 8.72 -55.83
N PHE A 129 -25.50 9.03 -54.54
CA PHE A 129 -24.49 9.78 -53.78
C PHE A 129 -23.74 8.85 -52.79
N ASP A 130 -22.41 8.79 -52.88
CA ASP A 130 -21.51 8.18 -51.88
C ASP A 130 -21.30 9.18 -50.73
N MET A 131 -21.64 8.82 -49.49
CA MET A 131 -21.54 9.75 -48.35
C MET A 131 -20.11 10.07 -47.92
N LEU A 132 -19.11 9.33 -48.40
CA LEU A 132 -17.70 9.70 -48.24
C LEU A 132 -17.22 10.66 -49.34
N SER A 133 -17.90 10.73 -50.49
CA SER A 133 -17.60 11.65 -51.60
C SER A 133 -18.87 12.21 -52.26
N PRO A 134 -19.74 12.95 -51.53
CA PRO A 134 -21.07 13.33 -51.99
C PRO A 134 -21.08 14.38 -53.12
N GLY A 135 -19.93 14.93 -53.50
CA GLY A 135 -19.81 15.93 -54.57
C GLY A 135 -19.78 15.36 -56.00
N GLN A 136 -19.73 14.03 -56.17
CA GLN A 136 -19.65 13.37 -57.48
C GLN A 136 -20.70 12.25 -57.60
N PRO A 137 -21.99 12.59 -57.79
CA PRO A 137 -23.03 11.58 -57.95
C PRO A 137 -22.87 10.81 -59.27
N HIS A 138 -23.33 9.55 -59.27
CA HIS A 138 -23.50 8.78 -60.49
C HIS A 138 -24.94 8.85 -60.98
N SER A 139 -25.15 9.32 -62.21
CA SER A 139 -26.46 9.52 -62.80
C SER A 139 -26.83 8.40 -63.79
N PHE A 140 -28.10 8.02 -63.80
CA PHE A 140 -28.70 7.01 -64.66
C PHE A 140 -29.97 7.59 -65.29
N TYR A 141 -30.18 7.34 -66.58
CA TYR A 141 -31.33 7.85 -67.34
C TYR A 141 -32.06 6.70 -68.03
N ARG A 142 -33.39 6.71 -67.98
CA ARG A 142 -34.27 5.80 -68.73
C ARG A 142 -35.50 6.52 -69.27
N GLU A 143 -35.99 6.08 -70.42
CA GLU A 143 -37.15 6.66 -71.09
C GLU A 143 -38.18 5.60 -71.49
N GLY A 144 -39.46 5.98 -71.45
CA GLY A 144 -40.60 5.16 -71.84
C GLY A 144 -41.55 5.94 -72.75
N ASN A 145 -42.26 5.23 -73.63
CA ASN A 145 -43.19 5.82 -74.58
C ASN A 145 -44.58 6.09 -73.98
N SER A 146 -44.90 5.45 -72.85
CA SER A 146 -46.15 5.61 -72.12
C SER A 146 -45.98 5.38 -70.61
N LEU A 147 -46.96 5.81 -69.81
CA LEU A 147 -47.01 5.48 -68.38
C LEU A 147 -47.10 3.96 -68.10
N ALA A 148 -47.50 3.16 -69.09
CA ALA A 148 -47.50 1.70 -68.98
C ALA A 148 -46.08 1.11 -68.96
N ASP A 149 -45.08 1.84 -69.47
CA ASP A 149 -43.67 1.42 -69.48
C ASP A 149 -42.98 1.66 -68.13
N LEU A 150 -43.65 2.32 -67.18
CA LEU A 150 -43.10 2.71 -65.88
C LEU A 150 -42.46 1.55 -65.09
N PRO A 151 -43.08 0.35 -64.99
CA PRO A 151 -42.46 -0.78 -64.30
C PRO A 151 -41.15 -1.25 -64.96
N MET A 152 -41.08 -1.23 -66.29
CA MET A 152 -39.89 -1.64 -67.04
C MET A 152 -38.74 -0.65 -66.83
N ILE A 153 -39.00 0.65 -66.99
CA ILE A 153 -37.94 1.67 -66.86
C ILE A 153 -37.47 1.82 -65.41
N THR A 154 -38.35 1.64 -64.42
CA THR A 154 -37.96 1.66 -63.00
C THR A 154 -37.12 0.44 -62.63
N ARG A 155 -37.45 -0.74 -63.16
CA ARG A 155 -36.62 -1.95 -63.02
C ARG A 155 -35.21 -1.73 -63.57
N GLU A 156 -35.10 -1.16 -64.77
CA GLU A 156 -33.80 -0.90 -65.39
C GLU A 156 -32.99 0.15 -64.59
N ALA A 157 -33.63 1.25 -64.18
CA ALA A 157 -32.98 2.28 -63.37
C ALA A 157 -32.49 1.75 -62.01
N ILE A 158 -33.30 0.94 -61.33
CA ILE A 158 -32.90 0.28 -60.07
C ILE A 158 -31.76 -0.72 -60.31
N THR A 159 -31.81 -1.47 -61.41
CA THR A 159 -30.74 -2.43 -61.76
C THR A 159 -29.41 -1.72 -61.97
N ASP A 160 -29.41 -0.58 -62.65
CA ASP A 160 -28.20 0.24 -62.85
C ASP A 160 -27.66 0.79 -61.52
N VAL A 161 -28.54 1.34 -60.69
CA VAL A 161 -28.20 1.88 -59.37
C VAL A 161 -27.57 0.81 -58.49
N LEU A 162 -28.20 -0.37 -58.41
CA LEU A 162 -27.69 -1.50 -57.64
C LEU A 162 -26.40 -2.07 -58.23
N SER A 163 -26.21 -1.99 -59.55
CA SER A 163 -24.95 -2.38 -60.21
C SER A 163 -23.80 -1.43 -59.90
N TYR A 164 -24.07 -0.20 -59.46
CA TYR A 164 -23.07 0.75 -58.97
C TYR A 164 -22.83 0.60 -57.47
N THR A 165 -23.89 0.51 -56.66
CA THR A 165 -23.77 0.47 -55.19
C THR A 165 -23.33 -0.90 -54.65
N ASN A 166 -23.56 -1.98 -55.39
CA ASN A 166 -23.04 -3.31 -55.05
C ASN A 166 -21.70 -3.64 -55.73
N ARG A 167 -20.98 -2.65 -56.27
CA ARG A 167 -19.64 -2.90 -56.80
C ARG A 167 -18.72 -3.30 -55.64
N ASN A 168 -18.11 -4.46 -55.79
CA ASN A 168 -17.00 -4.89 -54.94
C ASN A 168 -15.75 -4.07 -55.27
N ILE A 169 -15.75 -2.80 -54.88
CA ILE A 169 -14.60 -1.90 -55.03
C ILE A 169 -13.60 -2.25 -53.93
N ILE A 170 -12.35 -2.50 -54.29
CA ILE A 170 -11.29 -2.75 -53.31
C ILE A 170 -10.63 -1.44 -52.88
N VAL A 171 -10.10 -1.42 -51.67
CA VAL A 171 -9.21 -0.36 -51.20
C VAL A 171 -7.84 -0.55 -51.86
N ALA A 172 -7.47 0.36 -52.75
CA ALA A 172 -6.22 0.32 -53.49
C ALA A 172 -5.01 0.69 -52.62
N SER A 173 -5.18 1.68 -51.75
CA SER A 173 -4.14 2.16 -50.84
C SER A 173 -4.73 2.91 -49.65
N ILE A 174 -3.97 2.96 -48.56
CA ILE A 174 -4.27 3.77 -47.37
C ILE A 174 -3.02 4.59 -47.03
N SER A 175 -3.18 5.89 -46.85
CA SER A 175 -2.12 6.79 -46.43
C SER A 175 -2.60 7.79 -45.38
N VAL A 176 -1.64 8.42 -44.71
CA VAL A 176 -1.91 9.45 -43.70
C VAL A 176 -1.17 10.72 -44.12
N LYS A 177 -1.82 11.87 -43.95
CA LYS A 177 -1.27 13.18 -44.28
C LYS A 177 -1.50 14.16 -43.13
N GLY A 178 -0.54 15.06 -42.90
CA GLY A 178 -0.65 16.11 -41.88
C GLY A 178 -0.03 15.77 -40.52
N ASN A 179 0.40 14.51 -40.32
CA ASN A 179 1.27 14.15 -39.21
C ASN A 179 2.70 14.66 -39.45
N LYS A 180 3.32 15.16 -38.39
CA LYS A 180 4.70 15.66 -38.35
C LYS A 180 5.50 14.98 -37.25
N ARG A 181 4.93 14.87 -36.05
CA ARG A 181 5.57 14.27 -34.87
C ARG A 181 5.12 12.83 -34.65
N ILE A 182 3.86 12.51 -34.95
CA ILE A 182 3.35 11.14 -34.79
C ILE A 182 3.73 10.32 -36.01
N ASP A 183 4.36 9.17 -35.77
CA ASP A 183 4.77 8.27 -36.83
C ASP A 183 3.56 7.73 -37.63
N THR A 184 3.70 7.70 -38.95
CA THR A 184 2.65 7.23 -39.85
C THR A 184 2.26 5.78 -39.58
N GLY A 185 3.22 4.91 -39.25
CA GLY A 185 2.97 3.51 -38.91
C GLY A 185 2.16 3.34 -37.64
N ALA A 186 2.36 4.20 -36.63
CA ALA A 186 1.57 4.19 -35.40
C ALA A 186 0.09 4.54 -35.65
N ILE A 187 -0.18 5.43 -36.61
CA ILE A 187 -1.53 5.80 -37.03
C ILE A 187 -2.15 4.65 -37.84
N LEU A 188 -1.42 4.12 -38.82
CA LEU A 188 -1.85 2.98 -39.64
C LEU A 188 -2.16 1.74 -38.79
N GLY A 189 -1.41 1.50 -37.71
CA GLY A 189 -1.65 0.40 -36.78
C GLY A 189 -2.98 0.49 -36.00
N LYS A 190 -3.64 1.66 -35.99
CA LYS A 190 -4.99 1.84 -35.41
C LYS A 190 -6.11 1.71 -36.43
N ILE A 191 -5.78 1.65 -37.72
CA ILE A 191 -6.73 1.50 -38.82
C ILE A 191 -6.92 0.00 -39.09
N SER A 192 -8.16 -0.47 -39.03
CA SER A 192 -8.51 -1.88 -39.27
C SER A 192 -8.61 -2.22 -40.75
N THR A 193 -8.98 -1.24 -41.59
CA THR A 193 -9.04 -1.39 -43.05
C THR A 193 -7.64 -1.55 -43.64
N LYS A 194 -7.47 -2.46 -44.60
CA LYS A 194 -6.19 -2.72 -45.28
C LYS A 194 -6.32 -2.59 -46.80
N PRO A 195 -5.22 -2.26 -47.51
CA PRO A 195 -5.19 -2.40 -48.96
C PRO A 195 -5.58 -3.84 -49.38
N GLY A 196 -6.48 -3.97 -50.34
CA GLY A 196 -7.07 -5.24 -50.76
C GLY A 196 -8.41 -5.60 -50.09
N ASP A 197 -8.79 -4.93 -49.00
CA ASP A 197 -10.13 -5.08 -48.41
C ASP A 197 -11.21 -4.51 -49.35
N PHE A 198 -12.44 -4.99 -49.24
CA PHE A 198 -13.58 -4.30 -49.84
C PHE A 198 -13.79 -2.94 -49.19
N TYR A 199 -14.05 -1.93 -50.01
CA TYR A 199 -14.37 -0.58 -49.58
C TYR A 199 -15.66 -0.61 -48.76
N ASN A 200 -15.54 -0.25 -47.48
CA ASN A 200 -16.65 -0.25 -46.53
C ASN A 200 -16.65 1.08 -45.73
N PRO A 201 -17.55 2.02 -46.05
CA PRO A 201 -17.61 3.32 -45.40
C PRO A 201 -17.86 3.26 -43.88
N ALA A 202 -18.68 2.30 -43.42
CA ALA A 202 -18.94 2.10 -41.99
C ALA A 202 -17.67 1.66 -41.23
N ARG A 203 -16.81 0.84 -41.85
CA ARG A 203 -15.50 0.46 -41.28
C ARG A 203 -14.55 1.66 -41.24
N LEU A 204 -14.46 2.43 -42.31
CA LEU A 204 -13.63 3.65 -42.37
C LEU A 204 -14.04 4.68 -41.30
N ARG A 205 -15.33 4.83 -41.02
CA ARG A 205 -15.83 5.70 -39.93
C ARG A 205 -15.40 5.21 -38.54
N ARG A 206 -15.29 3.89 -38.33
CA ARG A 206 -14.74 3.33 -37.08
C ARG A 206 -13.24 3.56 -36.98
N ASP A 207 -12.52 3.42 -38.09
CA ASP A 207 -11.08 3.69 -38.14
C ASP A 207 -10.78 5.18 -37.85
N LEU A 208 -11.57 6.11 -38.39
CA LEU A 208 -11.49 7.54 -38.05
C LEU A 208 -11.59 7.76 -36.54
N LYS A 209 -12.60 7.15 -35.91
CA LYS A 209 -12.81 7.25 -34.46
C LYS A 209 -11.65 6.65 -33.67
N ALA A 210 -11.06 5.55 -34.14
CA ALA A 210 -9.91 4.92 -33.51
C ALA A 210 -8.65 5.81 -33.57
N VAL A 211 -8.41 6.47 -34.72
CA VAL A 211 -7.31 7.43 -34.90
C VAL A 211 -7.52 8.67 -34.03
N PHE A 212 -8.74 9.23 -34.00
CA PHE A 212 -9.06 10.37 -33.13
C PHE A 212 -8.91 10.04 -31.65
N ALA A 213 -9.28 8.81 -31.24
CA ALA A 213 -9.15 8.31 -29.86
C ALA A 213 -7.70 8.15 -29.39
N MET A 214 -6.70 8.20 -30.28
CA MET A 214 -5.29 8.28 -29.89
C MET A 214 -4.99 9.55 -29.09
N GLY A 215 -5.82 10.59 -29.22
CA GLY A 215 -5.75 11.81 -28.41
C GLY A 215 -4.71 12.83 -28.85
N TYR A 216 -3.95 12.55 -29.92
CA TYR A 216 -2.87 13.39 -30.45
C TYR A 216 -3.30 14.42 -31.49
N PHE A 217 -4.54 14.35 -31.98
CA PHE A 217 -5.02 15.16 -33.11
C PHE A 217 -6.19 16.05 -32.71
N ASP A 218 -6.19 17.30 -33.18
CA ASP A 218 -7.31 18.25 -33.07
C ASP A 218 -8.41 17.91 -34.08
N ASN A 219 -8.03 17.40 -35.26
CA ASN A 219 -8.96 17.01 -36.31
C ASN A 219 -8.45 15.77 -37.05
N VAL A 220 -9.37 14.91 -37.49
CA VAL A 220 -9.12 13.73 -38.33
C VAL A 220 -10.21 13.63 -39.38
N GLU A 221 -9.83 13.68 -40.65
CA GLU A 221 -10.71 13.59 -41.82
C GLU A 221 -10.27 12.42 -42.72
N ILE A 222 -11.20 11.89 -43.52
CA ILE A 222 -10.91 10.85 -44.52
C ILE A 222 -11.29 11.39 -45.89
N ASP A 223 -10.34 11.35 -46.82
CA ASP A 223 -10.58 11.56 -48.23
C ASP A 223 -10.54 10.22 -48.96
N ALA A 224 -11.56 9.93 -49.77
CA ALA A 224 -11.63 8.74 -50.62
C ALA A 224 -11.69 9.14 -52.10
N SER A 225 -10.68 8.75 -52.88
CA SER A 225 -10.57 9.06 -54.32
C SER A 225 -10.52 7.80 -55.18
N ASP A 226 -11.07 7.89 -56.39
CA ASP A 226 -11.07 6.77 -57.35
C ASP A 226 -9.72 6.61 -58.05
N THR A 227 -9.27 5.36 -58.20
CA THR A 227 -8.08 4.99 -58.96
C THR A 227 -8.38 3.78 -59.86
N PRO A 228 -7.57 3.52 -60.91
CA PRO A 228 -7.74 2.35 -61.77
C PRO A 228 -7.67 1.00 -61.03
N ARG A 229 -7.15 0.97 -59.79
CA ARG A 229 -7.00 -0.23 -58.96
C ARG A 229 -8.01 -0.33 -57.81
N GLY A 230 -8.93 0.64 -57.67
CA GLY A 230 -9.86 0.73 -56.53
C GLY A 230 -9.83 2.12 -55.85
N LYS A 231 -10.31 2.23 -54.61
CA LYS A 231 -10.34 3.50 -53.86
C LYS A 231 -9.02 3.76 -53.12
N ALA A 232 -8.45 4.94 -53.26
CA ALA A 232 -7.34 5.41 -52.44
C ALA A 232 -7.88 6.21 -51.24
N ILE A 233 -7.49 5.81 -50.03
CA ILE A 233 -7.99 6.39 -48.78
C ILE A 233 -6.86 7.19 -48.11
N VAL A 234 -7.11 8.47 -47.82
CA VAL A 234 -6.16 9.36 -47.14
C VAL A 234 -6.76 9.85 -45.83
N PHE A 235 -6.09 9.57 -44.71
CA PHE A 235 -6.44 10.15 -43.41
C PHE A 235 -5.70 11.47 -43.23
N ASN A 236 -6.42 12.59 -43.29
CA ASN A 236 -5.87 13.91 -43.00
C ASN A 236 -5.96 14.19 -41.49
N VAL A 237 -4.81 14.37 -40.84
CA VAL A 237 -4.74 14.62 -39.40
C VAL A 237 -4.13 15.99 -39.11
N LYS A 238 -4.69 16.71 -38.13
CA LYS A 238 -4.10 17.93 -37.58
C LYS A 238 -3.60 17.64 -36.17
N GLU A 239 -2.28 17.57 -35.98
CA GLU A 239 -1.67 17.31 -34.68
C GLU A 239 -1.97 18.42 -33.66
N LYS A 240 -2.10 18.02 -32.40
CA LYS A 240 -2.21 18.94 -31.27
C LYS A 240 -0.88 19.65 -30.99
N PRO A 241 -0.93 20.88 -30.46
CA PRO A 241 0.27 21.60 -30.07
C PRO A 241 0.97 20.93 -28.87
N VAL A 242 2.28 21.11 -28.81
CA VAL A 242 3.11 20.63 -27.70
C VAL A 242 3.25 21.72 -26.64
N ILE A 243 3.21 21.32 -25.38
CA ILE A 243 3.42 22.19 -24.22
C ILE A 243 4.89 22.64 -24.23
N ASP A 244 5.14 23.89 -24.54
CA ASP A 244 6.50 24.48 -24.54
C ASP A 244 6.99 24.69 -23.10
N LYS A 245 6.18 25.41 -22.31
CA LYS A 245 6.44 25.63 -20.88
C LYS A 245 5.16 25.69 -20.06
N ILE A 246 5.31 25.41 -18.78
CA ILE A 246 4.23 25.47 -17.78
C ILE A 246 4.59 26.53 -16.76
N VAL A 247 3.77 27.58 -16.71
CA VAL A 247 3.91 28.70 -15.80
C VAL A 247 2.86 28.57 -14.70
N ILE A 248 3.28 28.70 -13.45
CA ILE A 248 2.39 28.61 -12.29
C ILE A 248 2.46 29.97 -11.59
N THR A 249 1.31 30.54 -11.23
CA THR A 249 1.21 31.87 -10.60
C THR A 249 0.19 31.86 -9.48
N GLY A 250 0.44 32.64 -8.41
CA GLY A 250 -0.43 32.77 -7.24
C GLY A 250 -0.23 31.63 -6.24
N THR A 251 1.02 31.34 -5.89
CA THR A 251 1.44 30.26 -4.99
C THR A 251 2.19 30.86 -3.81
N ASP A 252 1.51 31.69 -3.03
CA ASP A 252 2.09 32.43 -1.91
C ASP A 252 2.09 31.57 -0.63
N GLU A 253 1.08 30.71 -0.46
CA GLU A 253 0.89 29.84 0.71
C GLU A 253 1.50 28.43 0.54
N ILE A 254 1.56 27.91 -0.69
CA ILE A 254 2.15 26.60 -1.01
C ILE A 254 3.25 26.79 -2.04
N SER A 255 4.40 26.12 -1.85
CA SER A 255 5.54 26.26 -2.75
C SER A 255 5.18 25.90 -4.20
N GLU A 256 5.69 26.66 -5.17
CA GLU A 256 5.45 26.39 -6.60
C GLU A 256 5.88 24.96 -6.98
N LYS A 257 6.93 24.45 -6.34
CA LYS A 257 7.43 23.08 -6.54
C LYS A 257 6.37 22.04 -6.21
N ASP A 258 5.71 22.14 -5.06
CA ASP A 258 4.67 21.19 -4.64
C ASP A 258 3.44 21.28 -5.56
N VAL A 259 3.07 22.50 -5.98
CA VAL A 259 1.98 22.73 -6.93
C VAL A 259 2.31 22.10 -8.29
N ARG A 260 3.56 22.25 -8.76
CA ARG A 260 4.04 21.67 -10.02
C ARG A 260 4.02 20.14 -9.98
N GLU A 261 4.46 19.55 -8.88
CA GLU A 261 4.45 18.11 -8.66
C GLU A 261 3.01 17.56 -8.64
N ALA A 262 2.10 18.21 -7.91
CA ALA A 262 0.68 17.82 -7.88
C ALA A 262 -0.01 17.98 -9.24
N ALA A 263 0.31 19.03 -10.00
CA ALA A 263 -0.22 19.23 -11.35
C ALA A 263 0.16 18.06 -12.27
N ASN A 264 1.35 17.47 -12.11
CA ASN A 264 1.86 16.36 -12.92
C ASN A 264 1.69 16.62 -14.44
N LEU A 265 2.05 17.83 -14.86
CA LEU A 265 2.13 18.24 -16.25
C LEU A 265 3.60 18.42 -16.62
N GLN A 266 3.99 17.93 -17.79
CA GLN A 266 5.36 17.99 -18.28
C GLN A 266 5.44 18.86 -19.53
N ALA A 267 6.46 19.72 -19.58
CA ALA A 267 6.85 20.38 -20.81
C ALA A 267 7.31 19.35 -21.86
N ASN A 268 7.32 19.73 -23.13
CA ASN A 268 7.62 18.88 -24.28
C ASN A 268 6.67 17.69 -24.48
N THR A 269 5.45 17.77 -23.94
CA THR A 269 4.39 16.77 -24.16
C THR A 269 3.24 17.35 -24.96
N ILE A 270 2.50 16.48 -25.68
CA ILE A 270 1.32 16.90 -26.44
C ILE A 270 0.23 17.37 -25.47
N LEU A 271 -0.37 18.53 -25.74
CA LEU A 271 -1.45 19.06 -24.92
C LEU A 271 -2.64 18.09 -24.93
N ASN A 272 -2.91 17.49 -23.78
CA ASN A 272 -4.09 16.67 -23.57
C ASN A 272 -5.09 17.41 -22.66
N PRO A 273 -6.27 17.83 -23.18
CA PRO A 273 -7.27 18.55 -22.39
C PRO A 273 -7.74 17.80 -21.15
N THR A 274 -7.81 16.47 -21.19
CA THR A 274 -8.17 15.63 -20.05
C THR A 274 -7.10 15.72 -18.97
N LYS A 275 -5.82 15.54 -19.33
CA LYS A 275 -4.71 15.68 -18.38
C LYS A 275 -4.62 17.08 -17.78
N LEU A 276 -4.92 18.13 -18.56
CA LEU A 276 -4.97 19.50 -18.06
C LEU A 276 -6.08 19.71 -17.02
N LYS A 277 -7.28 19.17 -17.28
CA LYS A 277 -8.39 19.22 -16.31
C LYS A 277 -8.05 18.46 -15.04
N GLU A 278 -7.45 17.28 -15.16
CA GLU A 278 -6.98 16.50 -14.01
C GLU A 278 -5.90 17.25 -13.23
N ALA A 279 -4.96 17.92 -13.90
CA ALA A 279 -3.93 18.72 -13.25
C ALA A 279 -4.53 19.86 -12.41
N VAL A 280 -5.48 20.61 -12.98
CA VAL A 280 -6.23 21.66 -12.26
C VAL A 280 -6.94 21.08 -11.03
N GLN A 281 -7.53 19.88 -11.16
CA GLN A 281 -8.22 19.21 -10.07
C GLN A 281 -7.25 18.73 -8.98
N ARG A 282 -6.11 18.12 -9.34
CA ARG A 282 -5.07 17.68 -8.39
C ARG A 282 -4.48 18.86 -7.61
N VAL A 283 -4.21 19.98 -8.28
CA VAL A 283 -3.75 21.20 -7.60
C VAL A 283 -4.83 21.70 -6.63
N ARG A 284 -6.11 21.73 -7.04
CA ARG A 284 -7.21 22.10 -6.13
C ARG A 284 -7.30 21.16 -4.93
N GLU A 285 -7.07 19.87 -5.12
CA GLU A 285 -7.05 18.85 -4.05
C GLU A 285 -5.85 19.03 -3.12
N LEU A 286 -4.67 19.38 -3.63
CA LEU A 286 -3.50 19.76 -2.82
C LEU A 286 -3.85 20.90 -1.86
N TYR A 287 -4.40 22.00 -2.36
CA TYR A 287 -4.81 23.15 -1.53
C TYR A 287 -5.86 22.75 -0.49
N LYS A 288 -6.88 21.99 -0.88
CA LYS A 288 -7.88 21.45 0.05
C LYS A 288 -7.25 20.58 1.14
N SER A 289 -6.26 19.75 0.79
CA SER A 289 -5.57 18.89 1.75
C SER A 289 -4.78 19.66 2.81
N LYS A 290 -4.43 20.92 2.54
CA LYS A 290 -3.73 21.83 3.46
C LYS A 290 -4.64 22.83 4.19
N GLY A 291 -5.96 22.75 3.96
CA GLY A 291 -6.96 23.59 4.61
C GLY A 291 -7.47 24.78 3.79
N TYR A 292 -7.03 24.94 2.54
CA TYR A 292 -7.41 26.05 1.65
C TYR A 292 -8.58 25.65 0.75
N TYR A 293 -9.78 25.51 1.32
CA TYR A 293 -10.93 24.94 0.60
C TYR A 293 -11.52 25.83 -0.49
N ASN A 294 -11.34 27.15 -0.34
CA ASN A 294 -11.89 28.17 -1.23
C ASN A 294 -10.92 28.56 -2.37
N THR A 295 -9.82 27.82 -2.55
CA THR A 295 -8.85 28.05 -3.62
C THR A 295 -9.45 27.82 -5.00
N LYS A 296 -9.29 28.80 -5.88
CA LYS A 296 -9.71 28.73 -7.29
C LYS A 296 -8.49 28.47 -8.17
N VAL A 297 -8.54 27.37 -8.92
CA VAL A 297 -7.49 26.99 -9.88
C VAL A 297 -8.06 27.04 -11.28
N SER A 298 -7.39 27.75 -12.18
CA SER A 298 -7.76 27.87 -13.60
C SER A 298 -6.54 27.66 -14.49
N ALA A 299 -6.74 27.10 -15.67
CA ALA A 299 -5.70 26.98 -16.70
C ALA A 299 -5.98 27.96 -17.83
N ARG A 300 -5.01 28.77 -18.20
CA ARG A 300 -5.02 29.64 -19.38
C ARG A 300 -4.04 29.11 -20.40
N LEU A 301 -4.46 29.06 -21.65
CA LEU A 301 -3.65 28.61 -22.78
C LEU A 301 -3.28 29.82 -23.64
N SER A 302 -2.02 29.95 -24.00
CA SER A 302 -1.54 30.88 -25.03
C SER A 302 -0.76 30.09 -26.07
N TYR A 303 -0.84 30.48 -27.34
CA TYR A 303 -0.21 29.78 -28.46
C TYR A 303 0.87 30.67 -29.08
N PRO A 304 2.14 30.58 -28.61
CA PRO A 304 3.22 31.41 -29.14
C PRO A 304 3.53 31.11 -30.61
N THR A 305 3.29 29.86 -31.04
CA THR A 305 3.35 29.44 -32.44
C THR A 305 2.15 28.55 -32.76
N GLU A 306 1.89 28.27 -34.03
CA GLU A 306 0.80 27.36 -34.43
C GLU A 306 0.92 25.94 -33.86
N ASN A 307 2.13 25.50 -33.47
CA ASN A 307 2.41 24.11 -33.05
C ASN A 307 2.86 23.98 -31.58
N THR A 308 2.85 25.09 -30.84
CA THR A 308 3.25 25.13 -29.42
C THR A 308 2.21 25.86 -28.57
N VAL A 309 2.10 25.45 -27.31
CA VAL A 309 1.21 26.06 -26.33
C VAL A 309 1.94 26.28 -25.01
N GLU A 310 1.75 27.45 -24.41
CA GLU A 310 2.12 27.74 -23.04
C GLU A 310 0.90 27.49 -22.15
N VAL A 311 1.07 26.69 -21.11
CA VAL A 311 0.03 26.41 -20.12
C VAL A 311 0.31 27.23 -18.87
N ARG A 312 -0.58 28.17 -18.55
CA ARG A 312 -0.50 28.96 -17.33
C ARG A 312 -1.54 28.51 -16.32
N LEU A 313 -1.11 27.92 -15.22
CA LEU A 313 -1.96 27.64 -14.07
C LEU A 313 -2.04 28.89 -13.20
N VAL A 314 -3.22 29.50 -13.15
CA VAL A 314 -3.51 30.67 -12.31
C VAL A 314 -4.28 30.18 -11.09
N ILE A 315 -3.60 30.23 -9.94
CA ILE A 315 -4.15 29.89 -8.63
C ILE A 315 -4.53 31.21 -7.96
N LYS A 316 -5.76 31.27 -7.42
CA LYS A 316 -6.17 32.28 -6.45
C LYS A 316 -6.41 31.55 -5.13
N GLU A 317 -5.43 31.66 -4.24
CA GLU A 317 -5.46 31.03 -2.93
C GLU A 317 -6.63 31.59 -2.11
N GLY A 318 -7.33 30.71 -1.39
CA GLY A 318 -8.33 31.11 -0.39
C GLY A 318 -7.70 31.23 0.99
N GLU A 319 -8.48 31.63 1.99
CA GLU A 319 -8.02 31.60 3.39
C GLU A 319 -7.96 30.16 3.93
N LYS A 320 -7.02 29.94 4.84
CA LYS A 320 -6.86 28.65 5.51
C LYS A 320 -7.95 28.48 6.56
N MET A 321 -8.80 27.47 6.38
CA MET A 321 -9.88 27.17 7.31
C MET A 321 -9.59 25.93 8.13
N SER A 322 -10.10 25.90 9.36
CA SER A 322 -9.94 24.77 10.27
C SER A 322 -11.23 24.42 11.00
N ILE A 323 -11.36 23.16 11.41
CA ILE A 323 -12.48 22.67 12.19
C ILE A 323 -12.35 23.21 13.62
N ARG A 324 -13.26 24.13 13.97
CA ARG A 324 -13.29 24.76 15.28
C ARG A 324 -14.08 23.94 16.29
N LYS A 325 -15.19 23.34 15.85
CA LYS A 325 -16.08 22.56 16.71
C LYS A 325 -16.69 21.39 15.95
N ILE A 326 -16.81 20.26 16.64
CA ILE A 326 -17.54 19.07 16.22
C ILE A 326 -18.70 18.90 17.19
N THR A 327 -19.90 18.68 16.66
CA THR A 327 -21.13 18.52 17.44
C THR A 327 -21.82 17.22 17.05
N PHE A 328 -22.39 16.55 18.03
CA PHE A 328 -23.22 15.37 17.83
C PHE A 328 -24.66 15.75 18.15
N GLN A 329 -25.60 15.41 17.26
CA GLN A 329 -27.00 15.79 17.45
C GLN A 329 -27.87 14.54 17.49
N GLY A 330 -28.64 14.39 18.57
CA GLY A 330 -29.55 13.26 18.77
C GLY A 330 -29.00 12.15 19.65
N ASN A 331 -27.74 12.23 20.07
CA ASN A 331 -27.18 11.42 21.14
C ASN A 331 -27.85 11.76 22.49
N LYS A 332 -28.28 10.73 23.21
CA LYS A 332 -28.93 10.78 24.53
C LYS A 332 -28.29 9.80 25.51
N SER A 333 -27.74 8.71 25.00
CA SER A 333 -27.14 7.63 25.79
C SER A 333 -25.64 7.80 26.01
N PHE A 334 -24.97 8.60 25.18
CA PHE A 334 -23.54 8.90 25.24
C PHE A 334 -23.31 10.40 25.15
N SER A 335 -22.30 10.88 25.87
CA SER A 335 -21.90 12.29 25.85
C SER A 335 -21.16 12.63 24.55
N ASP A 336 -21.09 13.91 24.21
CA ASP A 336 -20.30 14.39 23.07
C ASP A 336 -18.81 14.02 23.22
N SER A 337 -18.30 13.95 24.45
CA SER A 337 -16.92 13.53 24.72
C SER A 337 -16.70 12.06 24.35
N ASP A 338 -17.62 11.17 24.74
CA ASP A 338 -17.53 9.74 24.42
C ASP A 338 -17.49 9.52 22.91
N LEU A 339 -18.29 10.29 22.15
CA LEU A 339 -18.36 10.19 20.70
C LEU A 339 -17.17 10.86 20.00
N LYS A 340 -16.61 11.91 20.60
CA LYS A 340 -15.41 12.58 20.11
C LYS A 340 -14.19 11.65 20.17
N ASP A 341 -14.09 10.78 21.17
CA ASP A 341 -13.01 9.81 21.29
C ASP A 341 -13.09 8.64 20.28
N VAL A 342 -14.25 8.47 19.62
CA VAL A 342 -14.48 7.41 18.61
C VAL A 342 -14.02 7.84 17.21
N ILE A 343 -14.08 9.13 16.92
CA ILE A 343 -13.79 9.69 15.59
C ILE A 343 -12.31 10.06 15.46
N GLN A 344 -11.79 10.09 14.23
CA GLN A 344 -10.41 10.55 13.99
C GLN A 344 -10.33 12.05 13.74
N THR A 345 -11.40 12.65 13.25
CA THR A 345 -11.42 14.09 12.99
C THR A 345 -11.28 14.87 14.29
N GLY A 346 -10.18 15.63 14.38
CA GLY A 346 -9.89 16.51 15.51
C GLY A 346 -10.28 17.97 15.23
N THR A 347 -10.37 18.75 16.30
CA THR A 347 -10.46 20.23 16.24
C THR A 347 -9.07 20.85 16.26
N TRP A 348 -8.92 22.05 15.69
CA TRP A 348 -7.65 22.79 15.76
C TRP A 348 -7.23 23.08 17.21
N ASN A 349 -5.94 22.91 17.48
CA ASN A 349 -5.26 23.18 18.74
C ASN A 349 -3.82 23.70 18.50
N ILE A 350 -3.11 24.08 19.55
CA ILE A 350 -1.75 24.67 19.44
C ILE A 350 -0.69 23.73 18.82
N PHE A 351 -0.95 22.41 18.76
CA PHE A 351 -0.05 21.40 18.16
C PHE A 351 -0.53 20.90 16.78
N SER A 352 -1.54 21.54 16.21
CA SER A 352 -2.11 21.15 14.91
C SER A 352 -1.14 21.33 13.75
N TRP A 353 -0.06 22.11 13.94
CA TRP A 353 1.03 22.22 12.97
C TRP A 353 1.83 20.92 12.81
N LEU A 354 1.87 20.07 13.84
CA LEU A 354 2.58 18.78 13.83
C LEU A 354 1.64 17.61 13.49
N THR A 355 0.43 17.62 14.06
CA THR A 355 -0.53 16.51 13.95
C THR A 355 -1.49 16.61 12.75
N GLU A 356 -1.50 17.75 12.06
CA GLU A 356 -2.51 18.11 11.05
C GLU A 356 -3.96 18.10 11.57
N SER A 357 -4.17 18.13 12.89
CA SER A 357 -5.50 18.17 13.50
C SER A 357 -6.28 19.43 13.09
N GLY A 358 -7.59 19.30 12.90
CA GLY A 358 -8.45 20.42 12.47
C GLY A 358 -8.52 20.65 10.97
N VAL A 359 -7.80 19.90 10.12
CA VAL A 359 -7.98 19.94 8.67
C VAL A 359 -9.19 19.08 8.29
N LEU A 360 -10.17 19.68 7.60
CA LEU A 360 -11.33 18.98 7.05
C LEU A 360 -10.94 18.04 5.90
N LYS A 361 -11.21 16.75 6.09
CA LYS A 361 -11.08 15.67 5.10
C LYS A 361 -12.42 14.93 5.03
N MET A 362 -13.14 15.07 3.91
CA MET A 362 -14.54 14.63 3.79
C MET A 362 -14.69 13.10 3.80
N ASP A 363 -13.71 12.40 3.24
CA ASP A 363 -13.55 10.95 3.33
C ASP A 363 -13.40 10.47 4.78
N VAL A 364 -12.57 11.15 5.57
CA VAL A 364 -12.39 10.86 7.00
C VAL A 364 -13.68 11.10 7.77
N LEU A 365 -14.40 12.19 7.50
CA LEU A 365 -15.70 12.45 8.14
C LEU A 365 -16.75 11.37 7.85
N ARG A 366 -16.81 10.86 6.61
CA ARG A 366 -17.73 9.76 6.25
C ARG A 366 -17.34 8.46 6.97
N GLN A 367 -16.04 8.19 7.08
CA GLN A 367 -15.54 7.05 7.86
C GLN A 367 -15.84 7.23 9.36
N ASP A 368 -15.76 8.45 9.89
CA ASP A 368 -16.13 8.78 11.27
C ASP A 368 -17.62 8.53 11.53
N ALA A 369 -18.51 8.89 10.60
CA ALA A 369 -19.93 8.54 10.71
C ALA A 369 -20.15 7.02 10.78
N ALA A 370 -19.43 6.25 9.97
CA ALA A 370 -19.47 4.78 10.02
C ALA A 370 -18.88 4.23 11.33
N ARG A 371 -17.81 4.83 11.87
CA ARG A 371 -17.24 4.48 13.18
C ARG A 371 -18.22 4.72 14.31
N LEU A 372 -18.91 5.86 14.31
CA LEU A 372 -19.97 6.17 15.27
C LEU A 372 -21.11 5.14 15.16
N ALA A 373 -21.58 4.82 13.95
CA ALA A 373 -22.62 3.81 13.77
C ALA A 373 -22.19 2.44 14.32
N ALA A 374 -20.95 2.02 14.03
CA ALA A 374 -20.37 0.81 14.58
C ALA A 374 -20.25 0.85 16.12
N PHE A 375 -19.85 2.00 16.70
CA PHE A 375 -19.80 2.21 18.14
C PHE A 375 -21.17 2.00 18.78
N TYR A 376 -22.23 2.62 18.26
CA TYR A 376 -23.60 2.41 18.75
C TYR A 376 -24.04 0.94 18.62
N HIS A 377 -23.79 0.31 17.47
CA HIS A 377 -24.12 -1.10 17.25
C HIS A 377 -23.37 -2.04 18.21
N ASN A 378 -22.14 -1.70 18.58
CA ASN A 378 -21.32 -2.43 19.54
C ASN A 378 -21.77 -2.21 21.00
N HIS A 379 -22.61 -1.21 21.26
CA HIS A 379 -23.18 -0.93 22.57
C HIS A 379 -24.66 -1.31 22.71
N GLY A 380 -25.22 -2.02 21.72
CA GLY A 380 -26.56 -2.62 21.79
C GLY A 380 -27.63 -1.91 20.99
N PHE A 381 -27.30 -0.86 20.26
CA PHE A 381 -28.24 -0.10 19.45
C PHE A 381 -28.27 -0.63 18.02
N MET A 382 -28.99 -1.73 17.78
CA MET A 382 -29.00 -2.41 16.46
C MET A 382 -29.54 -1.56 15.31
N GLU A 383 -30.40 -0.60 15.65
CA GLU A 383 -31.13 0.24 14.70
C GLU A 383 -30.51 1.63 14.58
N ALA A 384 -29.38 1.88 15.27
CA ALA A 384 -28.76 3.20 15.25
C ALA A 384 -28.33 3.58 13.83
N LYS A 385 -28.64 4.81 13.46
CA LYS A 385 -28.24 5.42 12.20
C LYS A 385 -27.46 6.70 12.49
N VAL A 386 -26.36 6.89 11.77
CA VAL A 386 -25.60 8.14 11.75
C VAL A 386 -25.72 8.67 10.33
N GLY A 387 -26.32 9.85 10.19
CA GLY A 387 -26.50 10.48 8.88
C GLY A 387 -25.20 11.07 8.36
N ASP A 388 -25.24 11.59 7.14
CA ASP A 388 -24.08 12.24 6.53
C ASP A 388 -23.65 13.48 7.36
N PRO A 389 -22.34 13.67 7.57
CA PRO A 389 -21.83 14.80 8.35
C PRO A 389 -22.13 16.12 7.62
N VAL A 390 -22.73 17.06 8.35
CA VAL A 390 -23.04 18.40 7.83
C VAL A 390 -21.92 19.35 8.23
N VAL A 391 -21.29 19.97 7.24
CA VAL A 391 -20.22 20.97 7.44
C VAL A 391 -20.78 22.35 7.17
N THR A 392 -20.74 23.23 8.15
CA THR A 392 -21.09 24.64 8.00
C THR A 392 -19.84 25.51 8.14
N GLN A 393 -19.69 26.47 7.23
CA GLN A 393 -18.64 27.49 7.30
C GLN A 393 -19.21 28.74 7.98
N LYS A 394 -18.46 29.28 8.94
CA LYS A 394 -18.70 30.60 9.52
C LYS A 394 -17.35 31.31 9.64
N ASP A 395 -17.21 32.42 8.92
CA ASP A 395 -15.95 33.15 8.76
C ASP A 395 -14.84 32.18 8.27
N ASP A 396 -13.70 32.15 8.98
CA ASP A 396 -12.55 31.29 8.68
C ASP A 396 -12.61 29.92 9.38
N SER A 397 -13.76 29.57 9.95
CA SER A 397 -13.95 28.39 10.78
C SER A 397 -15.00 27.42 10.22
N LEU A 398 -14.71 26.14 10.36
CA LEU A 398 -15.59 25.04 9.97
C LEU A 398 -16.22 24.40 11.22
N TYR A 399 -17.51 24.12 11.14
CA TYR A 399 -18.29 23.45 12.18
C TYR A 399 -18.87 22.18 11.58
N VAL A 400 -18.59 21.04 12.22
CA VAL A 400 -19.05 19.73 11.75
C VAL A 400 -20.13 19.21 12.68
N THR A 401 -21.26 18.75 12.12
CA THR A 401 -22.36 18.15 12.87
C THR A 401 -22.63 16.74 12.39
N PHE A 402 -22.64 15.77 13.30
CA PHE A 402 -23.05 14.39 13.05
C PHE A 402 -24.48 14.15 13.55
N PRO A 403 -25.48 14.01 12.65
CA PRO A 403 -26.83 13.67 13.05
C PRO A 403 -26.92 12.17 13.41
N ILE A 404 -27.49 11.85 14.57
CA ILE A 404 -27.56 10.51 15.14
C ILE A 404 -29.00 10.18 15.54
N GLU A 405 -29.48 9.02 15.11
CA GLU A 405 -30.70 8.38 15.60
C GLU A 405 -30.29 7.11 16.35
N GLU A 406 -30.34 7.10 17.69
CA GLU A 406 -29.83 5.95 18.47
C GLU A 406 -30.70 4.69 18.34
N GLY A 407 -32.02 4.84 18.29
CA GLY A 407 -32.96 3.71 18.38
C GLY A 407 -32.94 3.01 19.76
N PRO A 408 -33.64 1.86 19.90
CA PRO A 408 -33.68 1.13 21.16
C PRO A 408 -32.40 0.34 21.43
N ARG A 409 -31.98 0.31 22.71
CA ARG A 409 -30.86 -0.49 23.19
C ARG A 409 -31.30 -1.90 23.60
N TYR A 410 -30.64 -2.92 23.06
CA TYR A 410 -30.94 -4.33 23.29
C TYR A 410 -29.92 -5.01 24.22
N ARG A 411 -30.42 -5.75 25.22
CA ARG A 411 -29.61 -6.58 26.12
C ARG A 411 -29.30 -7.94 25.51
N VAL A 412 -28.19 -8.55 25.92
CA VAL A 412 -27.91 -9.95 25.56
C VAL A 412 -28.94 -10.85 26.24
N GLY A 413 -29.57 -11.72 25.45
CA GLY A 413 -30.50 -12.74 25.89
C GLY A 413 -29.81 -14.09 26.08
N THR A 414 -30.42 -15.14 25.55
CA THR A 414 -29.83 -16.49 25.58
C THR A 414 -28.72 -16.60 24.55
N VAL A 415 -27.55 -17.10 24.97
CA VAL A 415 -26.42 -17.42 24.09
C VAL A 415 -26.25 -18.92 24.02
N ASP A 416 -26.30 -19.49 22.82
CA ASP A 416 -26.25 -20.93 22.61
C ASP A 416 -25.32 -21.32 21.44
N ILE A 417 -24.88 -22.58 21.43
CA ILE A 417 -24.07 -23.17 20.35
C ILE A 417 -24.71 -24.52 19.95
N LYS A 418 -24.80 -24.76 18.64
CA LYS A 418 -25.34 -25.99 18.04
C LYS A 418 -24.53 -26.42 16.80
N GLY A 419 -24.70 -27.67 16.39
CA GLY A 419 -24.04 -28.25 15.21
C GLY A 419 -22.94 -29.23 15.59
N ASP A 420 -21.88 -29.29 14.78
CA ASP A 420 -20.81 -30.28 14.90
C ASP A 420 -19.78 -29.86 15.94
N LEU A 421 -19.97 -30.23 17.22
CA LEU A 421 -19.06 -29.84 18.31
C LEU A 421 -17.83 -30.75 18.37
N ILE A 422 -16.63 -30.15 18.40
CA ILE A 422 -15.35 -30.88 18.57
C ILE A 422 -14.85 -30.87 20.03
N GLU A 423 -15.52 -30.09 20.89
CA GLU A 423 -15.20 -29.88 22.31
C GLU A 423 -16.50 -29.79 23.11
N ASP A 424 -16.39 -29.86 24.44
CA ASP A 424 -17.55 -29.72 25.32
C ASP A 424 -18.27 -28.38 25.10
N LYS A 425 -19.59 -28.43 24.94
CA LYS A 425 -20.43 -27.24 24.73
C LYS A 425 -20.22 -26.18 25.81
N SER A 426 -20.02 -26.59 27.06
CA SER A 426 -19.75 -25.69 28.19
C SER A 426 -18.42 -24.94 28.03
N LYS A 427 -17.35 -25.61 27.58
CA LYS A 427 -16.05 -25.00 27.28
C LYS A 427 -16.16 -23.99 26.14
N LEU A 428 -16.80 -24.39 25.04
CA LEU A 428 -17.01 -23.50 23.88
C LEU A 428 -17.82 -22.25 24.27
N LEU A 429 -18.87 -22.42 25.07
CA LEU A 429 -19.66 -21.31 25.59
C LEU A 429 -18.84 -20.39 26.50
N ALA A 430 -17.98 -20.94 27.38
CA ALA A 430 -17.12 -20.15 28.26
C ALA A 430 -16.10 -19.28 27.51
N MET A 431 -15.75 -19.66 26.27
CA MET A 431 -14.84 -18.91 25.40
C MET A 431 -15.47 -17.67 24.76
N LEU A 432 -16.81 -17.60 24.69
CA LEU A 432 -17.56 -16.52 24.04
C LEU A 432 -17.54 -15.23 24.88
N LYS A 433 -17.06 -14.14 24.29
CA LYS A 433 -17.03 -12.82 24.91
C LYS A 433 -18.42 -12.26 25.10
N ILE A 434 -19.34 -12.50 24.17
CA ILE A 434 -20.70 -11.92 24.23
C ILE A 434 -21.47 -12.34 25.49
N ARG A 435 -21.15 -13.49 26.10
CA ARG A 435 -21.76 -13.93 27.38
C ARG A 435 -21.39 -13.04 28.57
N LYS A 436 -20.29 -12.30 28.47
CA LYS A 436 -19.83 -11.36 29.51
C LYS A 436 -20.38 -9.95 29.30
N GLU A 437 -21.02 -9.70 28.16
CA GLU A 437 -21.58 -8.40 27.80
C GLU A 437 -23.01 -8.24 28.32
N LYS A 438 -23.30 -7.06 28.88
CA LYS A 438 -24.67 -6.71 29.31
C LYS A 438 -25.59 -6.37 28.14
N TYR A 439 -25.04 -5.74 27.11
CA TYR A 439 -25.74 -5.30 25.90
C TYR A 439 -25.19 -5.98 24.67
N LEU A 440 -25.99 -6.07 23.61
CA LEU A 440 -25.53 -6.68 22.37
C LEU A 440 -24.28 -5.93 21.85
N ASN A 441 -23.22 -6.67 21.56
CA ASN A 441 -22.02 -6.13 20.97
C ASN A 441 -21.74 -6.89 19.66
N ARG A 442 -21.96 -6.24 18.51
CA ARG A 442 -21.78 -6.88 17.20
C ARG A 442 -20.34 -7.32 16.97
N GLU A 443 -19.38 -6.51 17.40
CA GLU A 443 -17.97 -6.87 17.35
C GLU A 443 -17.67 -8.11 18.20
N ALA A 444 -18.19 -8.20 19.42
CA ALA A 444 -18.04 -9.41 20.23
C ALA A 444 -18.65 -10.65 19.53
N VAL A 445 -19.83 -10.53 18.91
CA VAL A 445 -20.45 -11.64 18.16
C VAL A 445 -19.60 -12.11 16.98
N ARG A 446 -19.06 -11.14 16.22
CA ARG A 446 -18.17 -11.42 15.08
C ARG A 446 -16.87 -12.07 15.53
N GLN A 447 -16.24 -11.54 16.58
CA GLN A 447 -15.02 -12.09 17.16
C GLN A 447 -15.23 -13.48 17.74
N ASP A 448 -16.37 -13.74 18.36
CA ASP A 448 -16.74 -15.06 18.85
C ASP A 448 -16.91 -16.06 17.70
N SER A 449 -17.55 -15.65 16.60
CA SER A 449 -17.68 -16.49 15.39
C SER A 449 -16.31 -16.82 14.80
N LEU A 450 -15.44 -15.81 14.63
CA LEU A 450 -14.08 -16.00 14.14
C LEU A 450 -13.25 -16.87 15.07
N LYS A 451 -13.34 -16.68 16.38
CA LYS A 451 -12.59 -17.47 17.37
C LYS A 451 -13.02 -18.93 17.37
N LEU A 452 -14.31 -19.20 17.19
CA LEU A 452 -14.82 -20.56 17.01
C LEU A 452 -14.33 -21.13 15.68
N THR A 453 -14.43 -20.40 14.56
CA THR A 453 -13.89 -20.85 13.27
C THR A 453 -12.39 -21.16 13.35
N ASP A 454 -11.61 -20.27 13.96
CA ASP A 454 -10.17 -20.44 14.17
C ASP A 454 -9.87 -21.67 15.02
N LEU A 455 -10.62 -21.89 16.12
CA LEU A 455 -10.44 -23.08 16.96
C LEU A 455 -10.58 -24.37 16.14
N TYR A 456 -11.59 -24.44 15.27
CA TYR A 456 -11.80 -25.61 14.41
C TYR A 456 -10.70 -25.73 13.36
N ALA A 457 -10.32 -24.62 12.73
CA ALA A 457 -9.23 -24.57 11.77
C ALA A 457 -7.85 -24.87 12.39
N GLU A 458 -7.67 -24.68 13.71
CA GLU A 458 -6.49 -25.10 14.48
C GLU A 458 -6.47 -26.61 14.75
N HIS A 459 -7.61 -27.29 14.64
CA HIS A 459 -7.75 -28.74 14.81
C HIS A 459 -7.89 -29.51 13.48
N GLY A 460 -7.54 -28.88 12.35
CA GLY A 460 -7.57 -29.53 11.03
C GLY A 460 -8.80 -29.26 10.17
N TYR A 461 -9.81 -28.55 10.68
CA TYR A 461 -11.05 -28.30 9.95
C TYR A 461 -10.98 -26.98 9.16
N ALA A 462 -10.26 -26.99 8.03
CA ALA A 462 -9.98 -25.78 7.24
C ALA A 462 -11.24 -25.09 6.68
N PHE A 463 -12.31 -25.85 6.45
CA PHE A 463 -13.57 -25.37 5.89
C PHE A 463 -14.68 -25.20 6.94
N ALA A 464 -14.31 -25.12 8.22
CA ALA A 464 -15.28 -24.93 9.30
C ALA A 464 -16.01 -23.59 9.16
N GLU A 465 -17.34 -23.62 9.27
CA GLU A 465 -18.18 -22.44 9.16
C GLU A 465 -18.99 -22.23 10.45
N VAL A 466 -18.93 -21.01 11.00
CA VAL A 466 -19.67 -20.62 12.19
C VAL A 466 -20.60 -19.46 11.84
N ARG A 467 -21.91 -19.74 11.78
CA ARG A 467 -22.94 -18.75 11.44
C ARG A 467 -23.68 -18.28 12.70
N PRO A 468 -23.53 -17.01 13.14
CA PRO A 468 -24.31 -16.49 14.25
C PRO A 468 -25.73 -16.16 13.79
N ARG A 469 -26.74 -16.78 14.42
CA ARG A 469 -28.16 -16.44 14.25
C ARG A 469 -28.59 -15.52 15.38
N VAL A 470 -28.95 -14.29 15.03
CA VAL A 470 -29.37 -13.24 15.96
C VAL A 470 -30.89 -13.08 15.84
N SER A 471 -31.62 -13.28 16.94
CA SER A 471 -33.08 -13.21 16.97
C SER A 471 -33.58 -12.36 18.13
N ARG A 472 -34.62 -11.55 17.91
CA ARG A 472 -35.25 -10.77 18.97
C ARG A 472 -36.07 -11.70 19.88
N SER A 473 -36.01 -11.49 21.18
CA SER A 473 -36.87 -12.20 22.12
C SER A 473 -38.32 -11.76 21.97
N LYS A 474 -39.29 -12.68 22.15
CA LYS A 474 -40.72 -12.41 21.97
C LYS A 474 -41.31 -11.43 23.00
N THR A 475 -40.63 -11.16 24.12
CA THR A 475 -41.20 -10.43 25.27
C THR A 475 -40.33 -9.29 25.83
N GLY A 476 -39.36 -8.75 25.08
CA GLY A 476 -38.64 -7.55 25.53
C GLY A 476 -37.43 -7.12 24.68
N LYS A 477 -36.73 -6.07 25.14
CA LYS A 477 -35.49 -5.53 24.56
C LYS A 477 -34.28 -6.46 24.79
N ARG A 478 -34.41 -7.73 24.42
CA ARG A 478 -33.36 -8.77 24.50
C ARG A 478 -33.16 -9.46 23.17
N VAL A 479 -31.93 -9.87 22.90
CA VAL A 479 -31.54 -10.53 21.66
C VAL A 479 -30.86 -11.87 21.99
N ASN A 480 -31.43 -12.95 21.46
CA ASN A 480 -30.87 -14.30 21.58
C ASN A 480 -29.88 -14.54 20.42
N ILE A 481 -28.77 -15.21 20.72
CA ILE A 481 -27.68 -15.46 19.79
C ILE A 481 -27.39 -16.95 19.79
N THR A 482 -27.48 -17.60 18.63
CA THR A 482 -27.15 -19.02 18.48
C THR A 482 -26.08 -19.18 17.41
N TYR A 483 -24.90 -19.69 17.79
CA TYR A 483 -23.83 -20.02 16.86
C TYR A 483 -24.08 -21.41 16.29
N VAL A 484 -24.32 -21.50 14.98
CA VAL A 484 -24.50 -22.78 14.27
C VAL A 484 -23.18 -23.13 13.60
N ILE A 485 -22.60 -24.26 13.99
CA ILE A 485 -21.28 -24.71 13.54
C ILE A 485 -21.42 -25.88 12.56
N HIS A 486 -20.75 -25.76 11.42
CA HIS A 486 -20.53 -26.84 10.46
C HIS A 486 -19.03 -27.09 10.38
N LYS A 487 -18.57 -28.28 10.81
CA LYS A 487 -17.11 -28.53 10.94
C LYS A 487 -16.42 -28.80 9.60
N GLY A 488 -17.11 -29.40 8.63
CA GLY A 488 -16.49 -29.89 7.40
C GLY A 488 -15.52 -31.06 7.62
N SER A 489 -14.72 -31.39 6.60
CA SER A 489 -13.75 -32.50 6.62
C SER A 489 -12.43 -32.09 7.28
N LEU A 490 -11.70 -33.08 7.80
CA LEU A 490 -10.33 -32.91 8.29
C LEU A 490 -9.37 -32.76 7.10
N VAL A 491 -8.44 -31.82 7.19
CA VAL A 491 -7.50 -31.46 6.11
C VAL A 491 -6.05 -31.57 6.60
N TYR A 492 -5.15 -31.96 5.70
CA TYR A 492 -3.71 -32.05 5.92
C TYR A 492 -2.95 -31.10 4.98
N PHE A 493 -1.81 -30.59 5.44
CA PHE A 493 -0.84 -29.92 4.58
C PHE A 493 -0.10 -30.95 3.75
N ASN A 494 -0.20 -30.88 2.42
CA ASN A 494 0.50 -31.77 1.52
C ASN A 494 1.95 -31.31 1.29
N ARG A 495 2.13 -30.24 0.50
CA ARG A 495 3.44 -29.66 0.17
C ARG A 495 3.46 -28.15 0.38
N VAL A 496 4.64 -27.61 0.70
CA VAL A 496 4.89 -26.17 0.78
C VAL A 496 5.70 -25.73 -0.43
N GLU A 497 5.09 -24.88 -1.26
CA GLU A 497 5.71 -24.26 -2.42
C GLU A 497 6.15 -22.83 -2.09
N ILE A 498 7.45 -22.56 -2.14
CA ILE A 498 8.01 -21.23 -1.91
C ILE A 498 8.29 -20.57 -3.26
N ARG A 499 7.83 -19.32 -3.42
CA ARG A 499 7.96 -18.54 -4.66
C ARG A 499 8.35 -17.09 -4.38
N GLY A 500 9.08 -16.50 -5.32
CA GLY A 500 9.49 -15.07 -5.27
C GLY A 500 10.80 -14.82 -4.53
N ASN A 501 11.45 -15.85 -3.99
CA ASN A 501 12.76 -15.80 -3.36
C ASN A 501 13.90 -15.91 -4.41
N THR A 502 14.16 -14.83 -5.15
CA THR A 502 15.18 -14.84 -6.21
C THR A 502 16.60 -14.73 -5.66
N ARG A 503 16.78 -14.06 -4.52
CA ARG A 503 18.07 -13.94 -3.82
C ARG A 503 18.13 -14.84 -2.58
N THR A 504 17.07 -14.87 -1.77
CA THR A 504 17.01 -15.61 -0.51
C THR A 504 16.90 -17.11 -0.79
N ARG A 505 17.74 -17.90 -0.13
CA ARG A 505 17.72 -19.36 -0.26
C ARG A 505 16.44 -19.94 0.33
N ASP A 506 15.91 -20.99 -0.29
CA ASP A 506 14.67 -21.66 0.12
C ASP A 506 14.70 -22.09 1.60
N ASN A 507 15.82 -22.66 2.06
CA ASN A 507 15.98 -23.13 3.43
C ASN A 507 15.82 -22.02 4.48
N VAL A 508 16.16 -20.77 4.13
CA VAL A 508 16.00 -19.60 5.02
C VAL A 508 14.53 -19.33 5.31
N ILE A 509 13.67 -19.49 4.32
CA ILE A 509 12.21 -19.34 4.46
C ILE A 509 11.65 -20.59 5.14
N ARG A 510 12.01 -21.77 4.64
CA ARG A 510 11.45 -23.05 5.10
C ARG A 510 11.68 -23.32 6.58
N ARG A 511 12.87 -23.03 7.12
CA ARG A 511 13.21 -23.21 8.55
C ARG A 511 12.45 -22.29 9.51
N ASP A 512 11.77 -21.28 8.98
CA ASP A 512 10.97 -20.33 9.76
C ASP A 512 9.47 -20.62 9.69
N LEU A 513 9.06 -21.60 8.88
CA LEU A 513 7.69 -22.11 8.85
C LEU A 513 7.43 -22.99 10.08
N THR A 514 6.28 -22.75 10.71
CA THR A 514 5.71 -23.66 11.71
C THR A 514 4.87 -24.77 11.05
N ILE A 515 4.45 -24.55 9.81
CA ILE A 515 3.74 -25.53 8.97
C ILE A 515 4.66 -26.73 8.74
N LYS A 516 4.09 -27.94 8.87
CA LYS A 516 4.78 -29.20 8.59
C LYS A 516 4.11 -29.87 7.40
N GLU A 517 4.87 -30.16 6.36
CA GLU A 517 4.42 -31.01 5.25
C GLU A 517 4.00 -32.39 5.80
N GLY A 518 2.87 -32.91 5.33
CA GLY A 518 2.19 -34.09 5.86
C GLY A 518 1.46 -33.88 7.21
N GLY A 519 1.57 -32.71 7.83
CA GLY A 519 0.92 -32.41 9.10
C GLY A 519 -0.58 -32.10 8.95
N ILE A 520 -1.35 -32.22 10.04
CA ILE A 520 -2.74 -31.75 10.09
C ILE A 520 -2.77 -30.23 9.84
N PHE A 521 -3.76 -29.77 9.09
CA PHE A 521 -3.98 -28.36 8.84
C PHE A 521 -4.12 -27.59 10.17
N ASP A 522 -3.35 -26.53 10.31
CA ASP A 522 -3.40 -25.68 11.50
C ASP A 522 -3.30 -24.21 11.07
N SER A 523 -4.40 -23.48 11.19
CA SER A 523 -4.45 -22.04 10.89
C SER A 523 -3.48 -21.21 11.75
N LYS A 524 -3.19 -21.64 12.98
CA LYS A 524 -2.22 -20.99 13.87
C LYS A 524 -0.80 -21.20 13.39
N ALA A 525 -0.48 -22.37 12.84
CA ALA A 525 0.81 -22.61 12.20
C ALA A 525 1.03 -21.67 11.00
N ILE A 526 -0.01 -21.42 10.18
CA ILE A 526 0.04 -20.44 9.08
C ILE A 526 0.32 -19.04 9.62
N ARG A 527 -0.50 -18.55 10.57
CA ARG A 527 -0.33 -17.20 11.15
C ARG A 527 1.05 -17.01 11.77
N LYS A 528 1.56 -18.01 12.51
CA LYS A 528 2.89 -17.96 13.13
C LYS A 528 4.01 -17.98 12.10
N SER A 529 3.86 -18.75 11.03
CA SER A 529 4.81 -18.77 9.90
C SER A 529 4.88 -17.40 9.23
N THR A 530 3.74 -16.79 8.92
CA THR A 530 3.68 -15.43 8.35
C THR A 530 4.39 -14.42 9.26
N GLN A 531 4.10 -14.45 10.57
CA GLN A 531 4.77 -13.58 11.55
C GLN A 531 6.28 -13.81 11.65
N ASN A 532 6.73 -15.07 11.58
CA ASN A 532 8.16 -15.39 11.61
C ASN A 532 8.87 -14.83 10.37
N LEU A 533 8.31 -15.06 9.17
CA LEU A 533 8.88 -14.57 7.92
C LEU A 533 8.86 -13.04 7.82
N GLN A 534 7.79 -12.38 8.26
CA GLN A 534 7.75 -10.92 8.35
C GLN A 534 8.82 -10.37 9.31
N ARG A 535 9.06 -11.07 10.42
CA ARG A 535 10.09 -10.68 11.42
C ARG A 535 11.52 -10.80 10.89
N LEU A 536 11.77 -11.60 9.86
CA LEU A 536 13.09 -11.64 9.20
C LEU A 536 13.44 -10.29 8.57
N GLY A 537 12.43 -9.53 8.12
CA GLY A 537 12.66 -8.23 7.49
C GLY A 537 13.28 -8.33 6.09
N PHE A 538 13.24 -9.51 5.45
CA PHE A 538 13.78 -9.73 4.08
C PHE A 538 12.76 -9.45 2.97
N PHE A 539 11.47 -9.32 3.34
CA PHE A 539 10.36 -9.25 2.40
C PHE A 539 9.53 -7.98 2.64
N GLU A 540 9.03 -7.35 1.56
CA GLU A 540 7.98 -6.32 1.63
C GLU A 540 6.63 -6.97 1.93
N GLU A 541 6.40 -8.13 1.31
CA GLU A 541 5.13 -8.85 1.37
C GLU A 541 5.42 -10.34 1.60
N VAL A 542 4.65 -10.93 2.51
CA VAL A 542 4.65 -12.36 2.79
C VAL A 542 3.19 -12.82 2.73
N ASN A 543 2.89 -13.67 1.75
CA ASN A 543 1.57 -14.23 1.58
C ASN A 543 1.66 -15.76 1.65
N ILE A 544 1.01 -16.36 2.64
CA ILE A 544 0.96 -17.82 2.82
C ILE A 544 -0.49 -18.24 2.62
N VAL A 545 -0.77 -18.85 1.47
CA VAL A 545 -2.14 -19.21 1.07
C VAL A 545 -2.24 -20.73 0.94
N PRO A 546 -3.09 -21.38 1.75
CA PRO A 546 -3.44 -22.77 1.51
C PRO A 546 -4.30 -22.88 0.24
N LYS A 547 -3.94 -23.78 -0.66
CA LYS A 547 -4.66 -24.06 -1.91
C LYS A 547 -5.22 -25.48 -1.89
N PRO A 548 -6.52 -25.67 -2.18
CA PRO A 548 -7.10 -26.99 -2.35
C PRO A 548 -6.32 -27.82 -3.39
N THR A 549 -6.21 -29.11 -3.15
CA THR A 549 -5.69 -30.06 -4.14
C THR A 549 -6.83 -30.83 -4.80
N LEU A 550 -6.50 -31.78 -5.68
CA LEU A 550 -7.48 -32.72 -6.22
C LEU A 550 -8.04 -33.65 -5.13
N ASN A 551 -7.30 -33.86 -4.04
CA ASN A 551 -7.76 -34.59 -2.87
C ASN A 551 -8.42 -33.59 -1.89
N GLU A 552 -9.68 -33.84 -1.54
CA GLU A 552 -10.48 -32.93 -0.71
C GLU A 552 -9.97 -32.81 0.74
N ASP A 553 -9.19 -33.79 1.21
CA ASP A 553 -8.56 -33.83 2.54
C ASP A 553 -7.14 -33.24 2.55
N GLN A 554 -6.67 -32.66 1.44
CA GLN A 554 -5.31 -32.15 1.31
C GLN A 554 -5.26 -30.74 0.70
N MET A 555 -4.38 -29.92 1.27
CA MET A 555 -4.08 -28.59 0.77
C MET A 555 -2.57 -28.40 0.57
N ASN A 556 -2.19 -27.85 -0.57
CA ASN A 556 -0.85 -27.30 -0.76
C ASN A 556 -0.76 -25.94 -0.06
N VAL A 557 0.43 -25.50 0.29
CA VAL A 557 0.65 -24.16 0.85
C VAL A 557 1.57 -23.40 -0.06
N ASP A 558 1.04 -22.33 -0.66
CA ASP A 558 1.84 -21.43 -1.48
C ASP A 558 2.36 -20.29 -0.59
N VAL A 559 3.67 -20.29 -0.36
CA VAL A 559 4.40 -19.22 0.32
C VAL A 559 4.97 -18.30 -0.75
N THR A 560 4.27 -17.21 -1.04
CA THR A 560 4.73 -16.19 -1.98
C THR A 560 5.34 -15.03 -1.22
N VAL A 561 6.58 -14.70 -1.53
CA VAL A 561 7.29 -13.57 -0.94
C VAL A 561 7.67 -12.55 -2.01
N LYS A 562 7.68 -11.27 -1.63
CA LYS A 562 8.27 -10.20 -2.42
C LYS A 562 9.50 -9.69 -1.70
N GLU A 563 10.69 -9.99 -2.22
CA GLU A 563 11.95 -9.57 -1.61
C GLU A 563 12.15 -8.05 -1.66
N LYS A 564 12.76 -7.51 -0.61
CA LYS A 564 13.26 -6.12 -0.58
C LYS A 564 14.76 -6.06 -0.42
N SER A 565 15.31 -4.86 -0.58
CA SER A 565 16.66 -4.58 -0.14
C SER A 565 16.82 -4.85 1.35
N THR A 566 17.79 -5.68 1.70
CA THR A 566 18.18 -6.04 3.07
C THR A 566 19.42 -5.31 3.54
N GLY A 567 20.13 -4.66 2.62
CA GLY A 567 21.22 -3.74 2.88
C GLY A 567 20.73 -2.43 3.48
N GLN A 568 21.41 -1.97 4.52
CA GLN A 568 21.09 -0.77 5.27
C GLN A 568 22.35 0.08 5.41
N PHE A 569 22.19 1.37 5.15
CA PHE A 569 23.19 2.39 5.45
C PHE A 569 22.57 3.38 6.42
N SER A 570 23.21 3.54 7.58
CA SER A 570 22.75 4.41 8.65
C SER A 570 23.84 5.42 8.95
N ILE A 571 23.48 6.71 8.93
CA ILE A 571 24.29 7.79 9.50
C ILE A 571 23.46 8.41 10.61
N GLY A 572 24.07 8.60 11.77
CA GLY A 572 23.47 9.28 12.90
C GLY A 572 24.43 10.32 13.45
N ALA A 573 23.86 11.35 14.06
CA ALA A 573 24.58 12.19 15.00
C ALA A 573 23.82 12.18 16.33
N GLY A 574 24.53 12.34 17.42
CA GLY A 574 23.96 12.42 18.76
C GLY A 574 24.76 13.40 19.60
N TYR A 575 24.16 13.82 20.71
CA TYR A 575 24.89 14.57 21.73
C TYR A 575 24.56 13.94 23.08
N SER A 576 25.57 13.77 23.93
CA SER A 576 25.36 13.37 25.32
C SER A 576 26.29 14.09 26.29
N SER A 577 25.89 14.17 27.55
CA SER A 577 26.72 14.74 28.62
C SER A 577 28.04 13.97 28.84
N SER A 578 28.08 12.68 28.48
CA SER A 578 29.25 11.81 28.69
C SER A 578 30.15 11.66 27.46
N GLU A 579 29.64 11.90 26.25
CA GLU A 579 30.40 11.69 25.00
C GLU A 579 30.50 12.97 24.15
N ASN A 580 29.86 14.07 24.57
CA ASN A 580 29.67 15.28 23.77
C ASN A 580 29.02 14.95 22.40
N LEU A 581 29.46 15.62 21.33
CA LEU A 581 28.98 15.38 19.97
C LEU A 581 29.50 14.04 19.46
N MET A 582 28.57 13.19 19.01
CA MET A 582 28.84 11.86 18.49
C MET A 582 28.38 11.77 17.03
N PHE A 583 29.20 11.16 16.19
CA PHE A 583 28.87 10.77 14.83
C PHE A 583 28.89 9.25 14.71
N MET A 584 27.89 8.69 14.06
CA MET A 584 27.69 7.25 13.96
C MET A 584 27.47 6.90 12.50
N GLY A 585 28.15 5.87 12.02
CA GLY A 585 27.95 5.31 10.70
C GLY A 585 27.85 3.79 10.81
N GLU A 586 26.86 3.18 10.18
CA GLU A 586 26.77 1.72 10.02
C GLU A 586 26.40 1.38 8.59
N ILE A 587 27.15 0.46 7.99
CA ILE A 587 26.73 -0.27 6.80
C ILE A 587 26.48 -1.72 7.21
N SER A 588 25.31 -2.24 6.88
CA SER A 588 24.96 -3.63 7.17
C SER A 588 24.21 -4.30 6.03
N GLU A 589 24.38 -5.60 5.91
CA GLU A 589 23.62 -6.48 5.02
C GLU A 589 23.04 -7.61 5.88
N ASN A 590 21.72 -7.60 6.08
CA ASN A 590 21.02 -8.52 6.97
C ASN A 590 20.68 -9.88 6.35
N ASN A 591 20.86 -10.03 5.03
CA ASN A 591 20.64 -11.27 4.30
C ASN A 591 21.78 -11.52 3.30
N LEU A 592 23.01 -11.53 3.81
CA LEU A 592 24.23 -11.64 3.02
C LEU A 592 24.17 -12.86 2.10
N LEU A 593 24.28 -12.62 0.79
CA LEU A 593 24.20 -13.64 -0.26
C LEU A 593 22.93 -14.54 -0.18
N GLY A 594 21.85 -14.03 0.41
CA GLY A 594 20.59 -14.76 0.55
C GLY A 594 20.60 -15.87 1.61
N THR A 595 21.59 -15.89 2.50
CA THR A 595 21.79 -16.98 3.49
C THR A 595 21.07 -16.73 4.83
N GLY A 596 20.50 -15.53 5.02
CA GLY A 596 19.98 -15.03 6.29
C GLY A 596 21.06 -14.60 7.28
N ASN A 597 22.34 -14.58 6.86
CA ASN A 597 23.44 -14.08 7.68
C ASN A 597 23.49 -12.54 7.67
N ARG A 598 23.89 -11.95 8.78
CA ARG A 598 24.13 -10.50 8.91
C ARG A 598 25.62 -10.21 8.90
N LEU A 599 26.04 -9.22 8.13
CA LEU A 599 27.36 -8.59 8.24
C LEU A 599 27.15 -7.09 8.46
N SER A 600 27.83 -6.50 9.43
CA SER A 600 27.76 -5.07 9.69
C SER A 600 29.12 -4.48 10.06
N LEU A 601 29.42 -3.32 9.51
CA LEU A 601 30.56 -2.48 9.86
C LEU A 601 30.03 -1.17 10.43
N SER A 602 30.44 -0.81 11.64
CA SER A 602 30.00 0.39 12.34
C SER A 602 31.19 1.23 12.83
N ALA A 603 31.06 2.55 12.77
CA ALA A 603 31.97 3.52 13.36
C ALA A 603 31.17 4.47 14.28
N ASN A 604 31.64 4.65 15.51
CA ASN A 604 31.12 5.63 16.46
C ASN A 604 32.26 6.56 16.85
N LEU A 605 32.16 7.84 16.51
CA LEU A 605 33.20 8.85 16.68
C LEU A 605 32.68 9.96 17.59
N SER A 606 33.46 10.36 18.58
CA SER A 606 33.16 11.48 19.47
C SER A 606 34.45 12.04 20.04
N SER A 607 34.37 13.12 20.82
CA SER A 607 35.56 13.66 21.49
C SER A 607 36.10 12.73 22.59
N VAL A 608 35.27 11.83 23.12
CA VAL A 608 35.61 10.94 24.26
C VAL A 608 35.91 9.52 23.78
N THR A 609 35.10 8.99 22.87
CA THR A 609 35.20 7.62 22.36
C THR A 609 35.28 7.57 20.84
N THR A 610 36.22 6.80 20.32
CA THR A 610 36.28 6.37 18.91
C THR A 610 36.20 4.85 18.85
N ARG A 611 35.23 4.29 18.13
CA ARG A 611 35.01 2.83 18.07
C ARG A 611 34.64 2.36 16.68
N PHE A 612 35.39 1.40 16.16
CA PHE A 612 35.08 0.64 14.96
C PHE A 612 34.73 -0.80 15.33
N ASN A 613 33.64 -1.33 14.77
CA ASN A 613 33.25 -2.72 14.95
C ASN A 613 32.89 -3.36 13.62
N LEU A 614 33.36 -4.58 13.40
CA LEU A 614 32.90 -5.51 12.38
C LEU A 614 32.19 -6.66 13.07
N ASN A 615 30.96 -6.95 12.65
CA ASN A 615 30.13 -8.01 13.22
C ASN A 615 29.58 -8.90 12.11
N PHE A 616 29.82 -10.20 12.22
CA PHE A 616 29.16 -11.22 11.42
C PHE A 616 28.27 -12.09 12.32
N THR A 617 27.04 -12.37 11.89
CA THR A 617 26.09 -13.25 12.60
C THR A 617 25.47 -14.26 11.65
N ASN A 618 25.56 -15.55 11.98
CA ASN A 618 24.65 -16.58 11.47
C ASN A 618 23.59 -16.87 12.55
N PRO A 619 22.32 -16.46 12.35
CA PRO A 619 21.27 -16.63 13.37
C PRO A 619 20.72 -18.06 13.47
N ARG A 620 21.04 -18.94 12.51
CA ARG A 620 20.42 -20.26 12.29
C ARG A 620 21.45 -21.26 11.81
N VAL A 621 22.47 -21.52 12.63
CA VAL A 621 23.54 -22.48 12.31
C VAL A 621 22.91 -23.86 12.12
N PHE A 622 23.20 -24.51 10.99
CA PHE A 622 22.58 -25.78 10.57
C PHE A 622 21.04 -25.77 10.61
N ASP A 623 20.43 -24.64 10.26
CA ASP A 623 18.97 -24.41 10.30
C ASP A 623 18.31 -24.63 11.68
N SER A 624 19.13 -24.67 12.74
CA SER A 624 18.69 -24.82 14.12
C SER A 624 18.34 -23.47 14.76
N ARG A 625 17.97 -23.47 16.05
CA ARG A 625 17.78 -22.24 16.85
C ARG A 625 19.07 -21.70 17.46
N VAL A 626 20.22 -22.28 17.10
CA VAL A 626 21.55 -21.82 17.52
C VAL A 626 22.00 -20.69 16.61
N SER A 627 22.41 -19.58 17.21
CA SER A 627 23.10 -18.49 16.54
C SER A 627 24.60 -18.56 16.84
N ALA A 628 25.43 -18.26 15.85
CA ALA A 628 26.86 -18.04 16.04
C ALA A 628 27.28 -16.73 15.36
N GLY A 629 28.38 -16.15 15.80
CA GLY A 629 28.89 -14.93 15.20
C GLY A 629 30.35 -14.68 15.54
N PHE A 630 30.93 -13.80 14.75
CA PHE A 630 32.27 -13.28 14.94
C PHE A 630 32.19 -11.76 15.12
N ASP A 631 33.03 -11.24 16.01
CA ASP A 631 33.16 -9.82 16.30
C ASP A 631 34.63 -9.44 16.15
N ALA A 632 34.93 -8.32 15.51
CA ALA A 632 36.22 -7.66 15.56
C ALA A 632 35.99 -6.19 15.91
N PHE A 633 36.83 -5.65 16.78
CA PHE A 633 36.69 -4.29 17.24
C PHE A 633 38.04 -3.62 17.42
N ASN A 634 38.04 -2.31 17.24
CA ASN A 634 39.12 -1.41 17.61
C ASN A 634 38.47 -0.18 18.21
N TRP A 635 38.83 0.18 19.44
CA TRP A 635 38.29 1.37 20.07
C TRP A 635 39.28 2.05 21.00
N GLN A 636 39.13 3.36 21.07
CA GLN A 636 39.83 4.28 21.93
C GLN A 636 38.82 4.98 22.82
N ARG A 637 39.19 5.21 24.08
CA ARG A 637 38.46 6.11 24.98
C ARG A 637 39.42 6.92 25.82
N VAL A 638 39.19 8.23 25.85
CA VAL A 638 39.91 9.18 26.70
C VAL A 638 39.17 9.27 28.04
N TYR A 639 39.87 8.96 29.13
CA TYR A 639 39.44 9.22 30.50
C TYR A 639 40.19 10.45 31.03
N ASP A 640 39.80 10.92 32.22
CA ASP A 640 40.47 12.06 32.86
C ASP A 640 41.96 11.75 33.15
N ASP A 641 42.26 10.52 33.57
CA ASP A 641 43.58 10.14 34.07
C ASP A 641 44.43 9.33 33.06
N TYR A 642 43.81 8.81 31.98
CA TYR A 642 44.50 8.02 30.94
C TYR A 642 43.68 7.86 29.65
N THR A 643 44.35 7.51 28.54
CA THR A 643 43.72 7.04 27.30
C THR A 643 43.79 5.51 27.20
N LYS A 644 42.65 4.86 26.95
CA LYS A 644 42.56 3.41 26.70
C LYS A 644 42.41 3.12 25.22
N ASN A 645 43.33 2.37 24.65
CA ASN A 645 43.21 1.80 23.31
C ASN A 645 43.06 0.28 23.40
N SER A 646 42.07 -0.29 22.71
CA SER A 646 41.81 -1.73 22.77
C SER A 646 41.40 -2.29 21.41
N THR A 647 42.12 -3.31 20.97
CA THR A 647 41.87 -4.03 19.71
C THR A 647 41.67 -5.50 20.02
N GLY A 648 40.64 -6.10 19.45
CA GLY A 648 40.35 -7.49 19.73
C GLY A 648 39.33 -8.10 18.81
N GLY A 649 39.04 -9.36 19.09
CA GLY A 649 38.01 -10.12 18.40
C GLY A 649 37.45 -11.23 19.26
N GLY A 650 36.31 -11.74 18.85
CA GLY A 650 35.62 -12.78 19.59
C GLY A 650 34.71 -13.63 18.74
N ILE A 651 34.38 -14.80 19.27
CA ILE A 651 33.37 -15.69 18.74
C ILE A 651 32.26 -15.76 19.78
N ARG A 652 31.02 -15.67 19.31
CA ARG A 652 29.82 -15.79 20.14
C ARG A 652 28.90 -16.88 19.64
N ILE A 653 28.31 -17.61 20.57
CA ILE A 653 27.30 -18.64 20.33
C ILE A 653 26.12 -18.33 21.25
N GLY A 654 24.89 -18.52 20.78
CA GLY A 654 23.72 -18.33 21.61
C GLY A 654 22.56 -19.21 21.18
N HIS A 655 21.77 -19.69 22.13
CA HIS A 655 20.59 -20.50 21.84
C HIS A 655 19.50 -20.29 22.91
N PRO A 656 18.24 -20.62 22.59
CA PRO A 656 17.19 -20.70 23.61
C PRO A 656 17.58 -21.70 24.70
N PHE A 657 17.37 -21.34 25.95
CA PHE A 657 17.66 -22.18 27.11
C PHE A 657 16.35 -22.75 27.69
N PHE A 658 15.48 -21.91 28.23
CA PHE A 658 14.11 -22.26 28.62
C PHE A 658 13.16 -21.06 28.47
N GLU A 659 11.89 -21.31 28.16
CA GLU A 659 10.90 -20.25 27.89
C GLU A 659 11.43 -19.16 26.92
N LYS A 660 11.55 -17.91 27.41
CA LYS A 660 12.10 -16.74 26.71
C LYS A 660 13.55 -16.45 27.10
N TRP A 661 14.16 -17.27 27.95
CA TRP A 661 15.56 -17.17 28.31
C TRP A 661 16.45 -17.69 27.20
N ARG A 662 17.50 -16.94 26.90
CA ARG A 662 18.57 -17.33 25.97
C ARG A 662 19.89 -17.32 26.71
N ILE A 663 20.70 -18.33 26.46
CA ILE A 663 22.06 -18.41 26.96
C ILE A 663 23.02 -18.05 25.82
N TYR A 664 24.06 -17.31 26.17
CA TYR A 664 25.13 -16.86 25.28
C TYR A 664 26.48 -17.27 25.86
N TYR A 665 27.35 -17.72 24.96
CA TYR A 665 28.73 -18.07 25.21
C TYR A 665 29.57 -17.16 24.32
N ALA A 666 30.54 -16.47 24.88
CA ALA A 666 31.44 -15.64 24.10
C ALA A 666 32.88 -15.89 24.53
N TYR A 667 33.77 -16.12 23.58
CA TYR A 667 35.21 -16.07 23.79
C TYR A 667 35.72 -14.77 23.17
N THR A 668 36.54 -14.01 23.90
CA THR A 668 37.08 -12.73 23.44
C THR A 668 38.55 -12.63 23.82
N ILE A 669 39.37 -12.28 22.83
CA ILE A 669 40.78 -11.94 23.00
C ILE A 669 40.98 -10.48 22.60
N SER A 670 41.63 -9.71 23.46
CA SER A 670 41.87 -8.28 23.21
C SER A 670 43.22 -7.84 23.75
N ASN A 671 43.92 -7.02 22.97
CA ASN A 671 45.11 -6.31 23.39
C ASN A 671 44.73 -4.87 23.76
N THR A 672 45.00 -4.48 25.00
CA THR A 672 44.68 -3.16 25.55
C THR A 672 45.95 -2.44 25.96
N THR A 673 46.07 -1.17 25.60
CA THR A 673 47.19 -0.31 26.00
C THR A 673 46.64 0.94 26.66
N LEU A 674 47.20 1.29 27.82
CA LEU A 674 46.98 2.58 28.46
C LEU A 674 48.10 3.55 28.02
N SER A 675 47.72 4.73 27.54
CA SER A 675 48.61 5.82 27.16
C SER A 675 48.16 7.12 27.83
N ASP A 676 48.95 8.18 27.71
CA ASP A 676 48.60 9.52 28.23
C ASP A 676 48.23 9.50 29.73
N LEU A 677 48.96 8.71 30.53
CA LEU A 677 48.75 8.63 31.97
C LEU A 677 49.04 10.00 32.60
N SER A 678 48.22 10.41 33.56
CA SER A 678 48.46 11.61 34.35
C SER A 678 49.81 11.54 35.09
N GLU A 679 50.47 12.68 35.31
CA GLU A 679 51.74 12.75 36.05
C GLU A 679 51.59 12.26 37.51
N ASN A 680 50.39 12.39 38.07
CA ASN A 680 50.03 11.91 39.40
C ASN A 680 49.21 10.60 39.38
N ALA A 681 49.34 9.78 38.33
CA ALA A 681 48.62 8.52 38.21
C ALA A 681 48.77 7.64 39.47
N SER A 682 47.64 7.15 39.96
CA SER A 682 47.55 6.16 41.04
C SER A 682 48.26 4.88 40.66
N GLN A 683 48.84 4.19 41.65
CA GLN A 683 49.66 3.00 41.41
C GLN A 683 48.86 1.92 40.65
N ILE A 684 47.56 1.79 40.92
CA ILE A 684 46.69 0.82 40.25
C ILE A 684 46.53 1.09 38.75
N ILE A 685 46.56 2.36 38.33
CA ILE A 685 46.53 2.75 36.91
C ILE A 685 47.87 2.42 36.26
N ILE A 686 48.98 2.74 36.94
CA ILE A 686 50.34 2.44 36.49
C ILE A 686 50.53 0.92 36.32
N ASP A 687 50.15 0.12 37.32
CA ASP A 687 50.26 -1.35 37.28
C ASP A 687 49.40 -1.94 36.15
N SER A 688 48.24 -1.32 35.87
CA SER A 688 47.36 -1.74 34.78
C SER A 688 47.95 -1.52 33.38
N GLN A 689 49.00 -0.70 33.24
CA GLN A 689 49.69 -0.47 31.96
C GLN A 689 50.41 -1.74 31.44
N ASP A 690 50.83 -2.60 32.35
CA ASP A 690 51.50 -3.87 32.04
C ASP A 690 50.51 -5.02 31.79
N ILE A 691 49.21 -4.81 32.03
CA ILE A 691 48.14 -5.78 31.77
C ILE A 691 47.54 -5.52 30.39
N LYS A 692 48.13 -6.11 29.35
CA LYS A 692 47.78 -5.79 27.95
C LYS A 692 46.84 -6.81 27.34
N LEU A 693 47.22 -8.08 27.35
CA LEU A 693 46.46 -9.15 26.72
C LEU A 693 45.38 -9.67 27.68
N THR A 694 44.12 -9.52 27.31
CA THR A 694 42.99 -10.16 28.00
C THR A 694 42.41 -11.24 27.13
N SER A 695 42.45 -12.49 27.61
CA SER A 695 41.76 -13.64 27.03
C SER A 695 40.64 -14.06 27.96
N SER A 696 39.39 -14.08 27.49
CA SER A 696 38.23 -14.27 28.37
C SER A 696 37.09 -15.07 27.75
N VAL A 697 36.38 -15.80 28.60
CA VAL A 697 35.10 -16.45 28.29
C VAL A 697 33.99 -15.77 29.08
N ARG A 698 32.90 -15.39 28.40
CA ARG A 698 31.68 -14.85 29.02
C ARG A 698 30.51 -15.78 28.80
N LEU A 699 29.84 -16.14 29.89
CA LEU A 699 28.53 -16.78 29.90
C LEU A 699 27.48 -15.74 30.26
N ALA A 700 26.39 -15.64 29.49
CA ALA A 700 25.31 -14.70 29.78
C ALA A 700 23.93 -15.35 29.59
N LEU A 701 23.07 -15.21 30.60
CA LEU A 701 21.69 -15.66 30.59
C LEU A 701 20.77 -14.43 30.53
N VAL A 702 19.99 -14.31 29.46
CA VAL A 702 19.21 -13.10 29.14
C VAL A 702 17.74 -13.43 28.88
N ARG A 703 16.83 -12.61 29.42
CA ARG A 703 15.39 -12.64 29.14
C ARG A 703 14.87 -11.24 28.85
N ASP A 704 14.33 -11.04 27.66
CA ASP A 704 13.65 -9.81 27.26
C ASP A 704 12.18 -10.10 26.93
N THR A 705 11.28 -9.44 27.66
CA THR A 705 9.83 -9.52 27.47
C THR A 705 9.19 -8.15 27.31
N ARG A 706 9.99 -7.11 27.02
CA ARG A 706 9.48 -5.76 26.81
C ARG A 706 8.56 -5.71 25.60
N ASP A 707 7.53 -4.89 25.69
CA ASP A 707 6.59 -4.64 24.60
C ASP A 707 7.22 -3.81 23.48
N ARG A 708 8.13 -2.90 23.83
CA ARG A 708 8.89 -2.04 22.91
C ARG A 708 10.35 -2.00 23.34
N ILE A 709 11.26 -1.87 22.38
CA ILE A 709 12.70 -1.72 22.67
C ILE A 709 12.98 -0.34 23.27
N PHE A 710 12.35 0.70 22.71
CA PHE A 710 12.43 2.08 23.17
C PHE A 710 11.15 2.48 23.90
N ALA A 711 11.32 3.25 24.98
CA ALA A 711 10.26 3.70 25.87
C ALA A 711 9.20 2.60 26.18
N PRO A 712 9.62 1.45 26.78
CA PRO A 712 8.73 0.33 27.08
C PRO A 712 7.59 0.76 28.01
N SER A 713 6.42 0.12 27.88
CA SER A 713 5.28 0.35 28.77
C SER A 713 4.95 -0.88 29.63
N ARG A 714 5.43 -2.06 29.22
CA ARG A 714 5.15 -3.32 29.88
C ARG A 714 6.27 -4.33 29.66
N GLY A 715 6.54 -5.15 30.67
CA GLY A 715 7.44 -6.30 30.57
C GLY A 715 8.75 -6.08 31.30
N SER A 716 9.78 -6.85 30.96
CA SER A 716 11.04 -6.82 31.69
C SER A 716 12.25 -7.15 30.82
N LYS A 717 13.43 -6.68 31.21
CA LYS A 717 14.73 -7.10 30.67
C LYS A 717 15.61 -7.55 31.83
N ASN A 718 16.06 -8.79 31.79
CA ASN A 718 16.86 -9.42 32.85
C ASN A 718 18.11 -10.02 32.22
N SER A 719 19.25 -9.87 32.90
CA SER A 719 20.53 -10.42 32.47
C SER A 719 21.36 -10.81 33.67
N ILE A 720 22.00 -11.97 33.60
CA ILE A 720 23.07 -12.38 34.51
C ILE A 720 24.22 -12.86 33.64
N SER A 721 25.45 -12.47 33.98
CA SER A 721 26.62 -12.89 33.23
C SER A 721 27.85 -13.05 34.09
N VAL A 722 28.71 -13.99 33.68
CA VAL A 722 30.01 -14.27 34.28
C VAL A 722 31.06 -14.15 33.19
N LYS A 723 32.08 -13.32 33.38
CA LYS A 723 33.25 -13.18 32.51
C LYS A 723 34.47 -13.71 33.28
N TYR A 724 35.10 -14.75 32.77
CA TYR A 724 36.32 -15.32 33.33
C TYR A 724 37.49 -15.01 32.40
N ALA A 725 38.55 -14.40 32.91
CA ALA A 725 39.76 -14.03 32.18
C ALA A 725 41.00 -14.67 32.81
N GLY A 726 41.95 -15.07 31.96
CA GLY A 726 43.21 -15.66 32.41
C GLY A 726 43.18 -17.19 32.63
N GLY A 727 44.05 -17.68 33.51
CA GLY A 727 44.24 -19.07 33.86
C GLY A 727 44.54 -19.93 32.64
N ILE A 728 43.69 -20.94 32.39
CA ILE A 728 43.79 -21.83 31.23
C ILE A 728 43.65 -21.11 29.87
N LEU A 729 43.11 -19.87 29.86
CA LEU A 729 42.91 -19.08 28.65
C LEU A 729 44.14 -18.24 28.28
N GLY A 730 45.13 -18.16 29.17
CA GLY A 730 46.30 -17.29 29.04
C GLY A 730 45.97 -15.80 29.12
N GLY A 731 46.93 -14.95 28.75
CA GLY A 731 46.83 -13.50 28.87
C GLY A 731 47.33 -12.96 30.20
N ASP A 732 47.48 -11.65 30.26
CA ASP A 732 48.04 -10.91 31.39
C ASP A 732 46.98 -10.67 32.47
N ALA A 733 45.71 -10.44 32.07
CA ALA A 733 44.61 -10.18 33.00
C ALA A 733 44.05 -11.47 33.61
N GLN A 734 43.86 -11.50 34.93
CA GLN A 734 43.40 -12.68 35.69
C GLN A 734 42.26 -12.29 36.65
N PHE A 735 41.02 -12.46 36.21
CA PHE A 735 39.86 -12.11 37.02
C PHE A 735 38.58 -12.85 36.63
N THR A 736 37.62 -12.87 37.55
CA THR A 736 36.25 -13.35 37.33
C THR A 736 35.28 -12.23 37.64
N LYS A 737 34.47 -11.79 36.67
CA LYS A 737 33.51 -10.70 36.83
C LYS A 737 32.08 -11.19 36.68
N VAL A 738 31.27 -11.01 37.71
CA VAL A 738 29.84 -11.37 37.75
C VAL A 738 29.02 -10.09 37.71
N GLU A 739 28.05 -10.03 36.79
CA GLU A 739 27.18 -8.86 36.62
C GLU A 739 25.73 -9.32 36.45
N GLY A 740 24.81 -8.66 37.14
CA GLY A 740 23.37 -8.92 37.05
C GLY A 740 22.55 -7.64 37.02
N TYR A 741 21.49 -7.62 36.21
CA TYR A 741 20.48 -6.57 36.30
C TYR A 741 19.07 -7.09 35.96
N SER A 742 18.08 -6.39 36.48
CA SER A 742 16.66 -6.65 36.27
C SER A 742 15.92 -5.33 36.13
N SER A 743 15.22 -5.12 35.01
CA SER A 743 14.46 -3.89 34.71
C SER A 743 13.02 -4.25 34.37
N TRP A 744 12.04 -3.66 35.06
CA TRP A 744 10.61 -3.97 34.96
C TRP A 744 9.78 -2.73 34.67
N TYR A 745 8.79 -2.89 33.80
CA TYR A 745 7.85 -1.86 33.39
C TYR A 745 6.43 -2.33 33.64
N PHE A 746 5.69 -1.57 34.44
CA PHE A 746 4.32 -1.88 34.84
C PHE A 746 3.39 -0.76 34.35
N PRO A 747 2.42 -1.06 33.47
CA PRO A 747 1.43 -0.08 33.06
C PRO A 747 0.49 0.21 34.23
N MET A 748 0.21 1.49 34.46
CA MET A 748 -0.63 2.04 35.53
C MET A 748 -1.80 2.83 34.90
N PRO A 749 -2.82 3.25 35.69
CA PRO A 749 -3.88 4.12 35.21
C PRO A 749 -3.37 5.39 34.53
N TRP A 750 -4.21 6.00 33.69
CA TRP A 750 -3.89 7.21 32.92
C TRP A 750 -2.67 7.08 31.99
N GLU A 751 -2.41 5.87 31.49
CA GLU A 751 -1.27 5.56 30.61
C GLU A 751 0.10 5.86 31.23
N THR A 752 0.15 5.90 32.56
CA THR A 752 1.40 6.03 33.33
C THR A 752 2.12 4.69 33.35
N VAL A 753 3.44 4.70 33.51
CA VAL A 753 4.27 3.50 33.61
C VAL A 753 5.17 3.61 34.83
N PHE A 754 5.04 2.65 35.74
CA PHE A 754 5.99 2.48 36.83
C PHE A 754 7.18 1.65 36.33
N HIS A 755 8.39 2.18 36.49
CA HIS A 755 9.64 1.54 36.10
C HIS A 755 10.53 1.34 37.31
N ILE A 756 11.09 0.14 37.42
CA ILE A 756 12.09 -0.20 38.43
C ILE A 756 13.22 -0.99 37.78
N LYS A 757 14.46 -0.59 38.05
CA LYS A 757 15.67 -1.30 37.63
C LYS A 757 16.57 -1.50 38.84
N GLY A 758 17.13 -2.69 38.99
CA GLY A 758 18.21 -2.98 39.92
C GLY A 758 19.36 -3.63 39.19
N ALA A 759 20.59 -3.30 39.58
CA ALA A 759 21.81 -3.89 39.05
C ALA A 759 22.85 -4.07 40.16
N ALA A 760 23.66 -5.11 40.05
CA ALA A 760 24.79 -5.36 40.92
C ALA A 760 25.89 -6.10 40.15
N GLY A 761 27.13 -5.95 40.59
CA GLY A 761 28.25 -6.69 40.04
C GLY A 761 29.44 -6.73 40.96
N GLN A 762 30.26 -7.76 40.78
CA GLN A 762 31.53 -7.94 41.48
C GLN A 762 32.59 -8.52 40.54
N ALA A 763 33.77 -7.94 40.54
CA ALA A 763 34.98 -8.47 39.97
C ALA A 763 35.80 -9.12 41.09
N PHE A 764 36.23 -10.35 40.86
CA PHE A 764 37.10 -11.11 41.73
C PHE A 764 38.44 -11.20 41.04
N GLU A 765 39.48 -10.70 41.69
CA GLU A 765 40.85 -10.90 41.23
C GLU A 765 41.23 -12.37 41.43
N ASN A 766 41.71 -13.04 40.37
CA ASN A 766 42.10 -14.45 40.44
C ASN A 766 43.60 -14.61 40.77
N GLU A 767 44.41 -13.58 40.48
CA GLU A 767 45.85 -13.50 40.77
C GLU A 767 46.18 -12.06 41.15
N ALA A 768 46.97 -11.85 42.19
CA ALA A 768 47.23 -10.52 42.74
C ALA A 768 47.87 -9.56 41.72
N GLY A 769 47.34 -8.34 41.63
CA GLY A 769 47.82 -7.29 40.71
C GLY A 769 47.50 -7.56 39.24
N LYS A 770 46.51 -8.41 38.95
CA LYS A 770 46.12 -8.82 37.59
C LYS A 770 44.67 -8.50 37.25
N LEU A 771 43.92 -7.82 38.13
CA LEU A 771 42.67 -7.15 37.80
C LEU A 771 42.96 -5.72 37.29
N PRO A 772 42.84 -5.44 35.98
CA PRO A 772 43.13 -4.11 35.47
C PRO A 772 42.06 -3.08 35.85
N VAL A 773 42.47 -1.84 36.10
CA VAL A 773 41.60 -0.70 36.47
C VAL A 773 40.47 -0.46 35.47
N TYR A 774 40.71 -0.72 34.18
CA TYR A 774 39.70 -0.56 33.13
C TYR A 774 38.61 -1.64 33.13
N GLU A 775 38.70 -2.64 34.01
CA GLU A 775 37.66 -3.61 34.32
C GLU A 775 36.95 -3.29 35.66
N HIS A 776 37.32 -2.22 36.36
CA HIS A 776 36.58 -1.75 37.53
C HIS A 776 35.21 -1.18 37.16
N PHE A 777 34.35 -1.05 38.17
CA PHE A 777 33.04 -0.43 38.06
C PHE A 777 33.10 1.05 38.40
N TYR A 778 32.31 1.83 37.66
CA TYR A 778 32.11 3.26 37.86
C TYR A 778 30.62 3.55 37.67
N LEU A 779 30.04 4.38 38.55
CA LEU A 779 28.64 4.78 38.45
C LEU A 779 28.51 6.31 38.26
N GLY A 780 27.31 6.77 37.94
CA GLY A 780 26.97 8.13 37.53
C GLY A 780 26.45 8.22 36.09
N GLY A 781 25.72 9.28 35.79
CA GLY A 781 25.14 9.60 34.48
C GLY A 781 23.86 8.84 34.13
N MET A 782 23.37 9.06 32.91
CA MET A 782 22.06 8.62 32.40
C MET A 782 21.77 7.11 32.51
N ASN A 783 22.81 6.27 32.53
CA ASN A 783 22.72 4.81 32.47
C ASN A 783 22.78 4.11 33.85
N SER A 784 23.14 4.84 34.90
CA SER A 784 23.20 4.34 36.27
C SER A 784 22.49 5.28 37.24
N ILE A 785 23.20 6.12 38.01
CA ILE A 785 22.63 7.05 38.99
C ILE A 785 22.65 8.47 38.40
N ARG A 786 21.49 8.98 37.96
CA ARG A 786 21.33 10.34 37.43
C ARG A 786 21.52 11.36 38.55
N GLY A 787 21.94 12.58 38.19
CA GLY A 787 22.27 13.62 39.19
C GLY A 787 23.73 13.59 39.66
N PHE A 788 24.51 12.61 39.20
CA PHE A 788 25.96 12.55 39.30
C PHE A 788 26.55 12.47 37.89
N LYS A 789 27.67 13.14 37.63
CA LYS A 789 28.35 13.05 36.33
C LYS A 789 28.78 11.62 36.03
N SER A 790 28.88 11.27 34.75
CA SER A 790 29.29 9.93 34.31
C SER A 790 30.61 9.52 34.95
N ALA A 791 30.65 8.32 35.55
CA ALA A 791 31.81 7.75 36.23
C ALA A 791 32.31 8.48 37.51
N ASN A 792 31.58 9.49 38.01
CA ASN A 792 32.01 10.22 39.22
C ASN A 792 31.76 9.47 40.53
N ILE A 793 30.86 8.49 40.56
CA ILE A 793 30.66 7.65 41.75
C ILE A 793 31.67 6.51 41.67
N SER A 794 32.75 6.67 42.43
CA SER A 794 33.94 5.82 42.42
C SER A 794 34.70 5.96 43.74
N PRO A 795 35.35 4.90 44.24
CA PRO A 795 36.48 5.01 45.16
C PRO A 795 37.54 5.96 44.63
N ILE A 796 38.19 6.68 45.54
CA ILE A 796 39.24 7.67 45.25
C ILE A 796 40.52 7.21 45.93
N ASP A 797 41.65 7.25 45.21
CA ASP A 797 42.96 7.01 45.83
C ASP A 797 43.28 8.16 46.80
N PRO A 798 43.48 7.89 48.10
CA PRO A 798 43.72 8.94 49.09
C PRO A 798 45.04 9.69 48.89
N LYS A 799 45.99 9.14 48.12
CA LYS A 799 47.29 9.77 47.85
C LYS A 799 47.25 10.70 46.64
N THR A 800 46.60 10.28 45.57
CA THR A 800 46.61 11.01 44.29
C THR A 800 45.35 11.80 44.03
N GLY A 801 44.24 11.47 44.71
CA GLY A 801 42.93 12.06 44.50
C GLY A 801 42.20 11.54 43.24
N GLU A 802 42.76 10.56 42.55
CA GLU A 802 42.20 10.00 41.31
C GLU A 802 41.08 9.00 41.56
N ARG A 803 40.18 8.86 40.58
CA ARG A 803 39.06 7.91 40.63
C ARG A 803 39.48 6.54 40.11
N ILE A 804 39.75 5.62 41.03
CA ILE A 804 40.29 4.30 40.70
C ILE A 804 39.24 3.24 40.41
N GLY A 805 37.95 3.56 40.52
CA GLY A 805 36.87 2.60 40.38
C GLY A 805 36.86 1.57 41.52
N GLY A 806 35.88 0.67 41.48
CA GLY A 806 35.76 -0.41 42.47
C GLY A 806 35.56 -1.77 41.84
N ASP A 807 35.85 -2.82 42.59
CA ASP A 807 35.58 -4.20 42.18
C ASP A 807 34.12 -4.59 42.46
N LYS A 808 33.37 -3.81 43.24
CA LYS A 808 31.96 -4.06 43.60
C LYS A 808 31.09 -2.86 43.26
N MET A 809 29.88 -3.10 42.76
CA MET A 809 28.88 -2.04 42.56
C MET A 809 27.46 -2.56 42.72
N TRP A 810 26.55 -1.66 43.09
CA TRP A 810 25.12 -1.86 42.88
C TRP A 810 24.40 -0.53 42.72
N TYR A 811 23.25 -0.56 42.06
CA TYR A 811 22.34 0.58 42.01
C TYR A 811 20.90 0.16 41.73
N ALA A 812 19.97 1.03 42.08
CA ALA A 812 18.57 0.94 41.73
C ALA A 812 18.06 2.26 41.13
N ASN A 813 17.18 2.16 40.15
CA ASN A 813 16.44 3.26 39.55
C ASN A 813 14.96 3.00 39.72
N ILE A 814 14.23 3.97 40.26
CA ILE A 814 12.77 3.91 40.40
C ILE A 814 12.21 5.14 39.70
N ALA A 815 11.24 4.94 38.82
CA ALA A 815 10.66 6.02 38.03
C ALA A 815 9.18 5.83 37.76
N VAL A 816 8.48 6.96 37.63
CA VAL A 816 7.11 7.04 37.12
C VAL A 816 7.14 7.88 35.85
N MET A 817 6.77 7.26 34.73
CA MET A 817 6.69 7.92 33.43
C MET A 817 5.22 8.19 33.08
N PHE A 818 4.89 9.40 32.66
CA PHE A 818 3.52 9.81 32.33
C PHE A 818 3.47 10.53 30.97
N PRO A 819 2.37 10.41 30.21
CA PRO A 819 2.26 11.09 28.92
C PRO A 819 2.13 12.59 29.13
N LEU A 820 3.00 13.36 28.46
CA LEU A 820 2.84 14.81 28.33
C LEU A 820 2.04 15.14 27.06
N LEU A 821 2.34 14.43 25.97
CA LEU A 821 1.72 14.63 24.67
C LEU A 821 1.71 13.32 23.87
N LYS A 822 0.56 12.64 23.91
CA LYS A 822 0.41 11.27 23.40
C LYS A 822 0.72 11.15 21.92
N ASP A 823 0.14 12.04 21.11
CA ASP A 823 0.26 12.02 19.65
C ASP A 823 1.69 12.30 19.17
N ALA A 824 2.48 13.02 19.98
CA ALA A 824 3.87 13.34 19.69
C ALA A 824 4.87 12.36 20.35
N GLY A 825 4.39 11.33 21.06
CA GLY A 825 5.26 10.37 21.76
C GLY A 825 6.11 10.98 22.89
N LEU A 826 5.65 12.10 23.47
CA LEU A 826 6.34 12.84 24.53
C LEU A 826 5.86 12.38 25.91
N ARG A 827 6.79 11.97 26.77
CA ARG A 827 6.55 11.54 28.14
C ARG A 827 7.41 12.30 29.13
N GLY A 828 6.85 12.62 30.28
CA GLY A 828 7.60 13.05 31.45
C GLY A 828 8.02 11.84 32.29
N GLU A 829 9.05 12.00 33.09
CA GLU A 829 9.55 11.04 34.06
C GLU A 829 9.83 11.77 35.38
N VAL A 830 9.43 11.17 36.50
CA VAL A 830 9.94 11.55 37.84
C VAL A 830 10.65 10.32 38.38
N PHE A 831 11.85 10.50 38.92
CA PHE A 831 12.70 9.38 39.32
C PHE A 831 13.42 9.60 40.64
N THR A 832 13.85 8.50 41.25
CA THR A 832 14.88 8.45 42.28
C THR A 832 15.86 7.33 41.97
N ASP A 833 17.14 7.62 42.11
CA ASP A 833 18.22 6.68 41.88
C ASP A 833 19.08 6.57 43.13
N PHE A 834 19.62 5.39 43.40
CA PHE A 834 20.55 5.20 44.51
C PHE A 834 21.44 3.99 44.32
N GLY A 835 22.60 4.00 44.96
CA GLY A 835 23.59 2.91 44.87
C GLY A 835 24.98 3.38 45.23
N ASN A 836 25.98 2.52 45.03
CA ASN A 836 27.37 2.85 45.29
C ASN A 836 28.35 1.92 44.57
N VAL A 837 29.63 2.32 44.58
CA VAL A 837 30.79 1.54 44.15
C VAL A 837 31.73 1.40 45.34
N TYR A 838 32.29 0.20 45.55
CA TYR A 838 33.20 -0.09 46.66
C TYR A 838 34.54 -0.63 46.13
N GLY A 839 35.63 -0.26 46.79
CA GLY A 839 36.98 -0.70 46.46
C GLY A 839 37.23 -2.17 46.79
N VAL A 840 38.40 -2.67 46.37
CA VAL A 840 38.81 -4.07 46.53
C VAL A 840 38.76 -4.51 47.99
N ASP A 841 39.31 -3.69 48.89
CA ASP A 841 39.41 -3.95 50.33
C ASP A 841 38.11 -3.64 51.09
N ASP A 842 37.13 -3.01 50.44
CA ASP A 842 35.88 -2.61 51.05
C ASP A 842 34.85 -3.75 51.05
N SER A 843 34.15 -3.92 52.17
CA SER A 843 32.95 -4.76 52.25
C SER A 843 31.73 -4.07 51.64
N TRP A 844 30.72 -4.84 51.23
CA TRP A 844 29.43 -4.29 50.83
C TRP A 844 28.79 -3.49 51.98
N ASP A 845 28.61 -2.18 51.80
CA ASP A 845 27.98 -1.30 52.79
C ASP A 845 26.74 -0.58 52.22
N PHE A 846 25.56 -1.03 52.62
CA PHE A 846 24.28 -0.45 52.17
C PHE A 846 23.83 0.77 52.99
N SER A 847 24.62 1.23 53.96
CA SER A 847 24.30 2.39 54.79
C SER A 847 24.76 3.71 54.18
N ASP A 848 26.00 3.79 53.69
CA ASP A 848 26.54 4.94 52.97
C ASP A 848 26.38 4.77 51.45
N ILE A 849 25.32 5.36 50.91
CA ILE A 849 24.94 5.18 49.50
C ILE A 849 24.67 6.54 48.87
N LYS A 850 25.00 6.68 47.59
CA LYS A 850 24.64 7.86 46.80
C LYS A 850 23.16 7.79 46.47
N LYS A 851 22.46 8.92 46.61
CA LYS A 851 21.02 9.02 46.40
C LYS A 851 20.71 10.29 45.62
N SER A 852 19.82 10.19 44.65
CA SER A 852 19.32 11.33 43.90
C SER A 852 17.82 11.22 43.63
N ALA A 853 17.20 12.36 43.35
CA ALA A 853 15.86 12.44 42.81
C ALA A 853 15.79 13.49 41.72
N GLY A 854 14.86 13.34 40.78
CA GLY A 854 14.83 14.22 39.63
C GLY A 854 13.62 14.08 38.74
N ILE A 855 13.65 14.88 37.68
CA ILE A 855 12.64 14.90 36.63
C ILE A 855 13.31 14.74 35.28
N GLY A 856 12.58 14.17 34.32
CA GLY A 856 13.07 13.97 32.97
C GLY A 856 11.97 14.02 31.93
N VAL A 857 12.40 14.08 30.68
CA VAL A 857 11.54 14.07 29.50
C VAL A 857 12.11 13.02 28.54
N LEU A 858 11.26 12.11 28.08
CA LEU A 858 11.52 11.20 26.97
C LEU A 858 10.67 11.61 25.77
N TRP A 859 11.31 11.87 24.64
CA TRP A 859 10.62 12.23 23.41
C TRP A 859 11.08 11.35 22.25
N MET A 860 10.13 10.65 21.63
CA MET A 860 10.36 10.01 20.34
C MET A 860 10.20 11.05 19.22
N SER A 861 11.20 11.90 19.04
CA SER A 861 11.16 12.99 18.05
C SER A 861 11.30 12.45 16.61
N PRO A 862 10.94 13.25 15.59
CA PRO A 862 11.22 12.92 14.18
C PRO A 862 12.71 12.69 13.88
N MET A 863 13.61 13.25 14.71
CA MET A 863 15.07 13.12 14.58
C MET A 863 15.65 11.95 15.39
N GLY A 864 14.81 11.17 16.10
CA GLY A 864 15.19 10.05 16.95
C GLY A 864 14.82 10.23 18.42
N PRO A 865 15.07 9.21 19.27
CA PRO A 865 14.82 9.28 20.71
C PRO A 865 15.65 10.37 21.37
N LEU A 866 15.02 11.15 22.25
CA LEU A 866 15.65 12.16 23.08
C LEU A 866 15.29 11.88 24.53
N ARG A 867 16.28 11.96 25.43
CA ARG A 867 16.07 11.93 26.86
C ARG A 867 16.85 13.07 27.50
N LEU A 868 16.15 13.86 28.30
CA LEU A 868 16.70 14.90 29.14
C LEU A 868 16.34 14.54 30.58
N ALA A 869 17.30 14.59 31.49
CA ALA A 869 17.09 14.32 32.90
C ALA A 869 17.83 15.36 33.73
N TRP A 870 17.13 15.96 34.69
CA TRP A 870 17.74 16.74 35.76
C TRP A 870 17.68 15.91 37.03
N GLY A 871 18.84 15.59 37.59
CA GLY A 871 18.95 14.89 38.87
C GLY A 871 19.55 15.78 39.95
N TYR A 872 18.98 15.73 41.14
CA TYR A 872 19.43 16.44 42.34
C TYR A 872 20.06 15.45 43.32
N ASN A 873 21.27 15.73 43.78
CA ASN A 873 21.97 14.93 44.78
C ASN A 873 21.33 15.18 46.16
N LEU A 874 20.72 14.14 46.75
CA LEU A 874 19.96 14.25 48.00
C LEU A 874 20.86 14.25 49.25
N ASP A 875 22.12 13.83 49.11
CA ASP A 875 23.08 13.69 50.20
C ASP A 875 24.47 14.14 49.73
N ARG A 876 24.58 15.44 49.44
CA ARG A 876 25.76 16.04 48.83
C ARG A 876 26.94 16.03 49.80
N LYS A 877 28.03 15.35 49.41
CA LYS A 877 29.33 15.44 50.10
C LYS A 877 30.19 16.58 49.52
N GLU A 878 31.24 16.97 50.25
CA GLU A 878 32.21 17.97 49.78
C GLU A 878 32.84 17.51 48.45
N GLY A 879 33.01 18.45 47.50
CA GLY A 879 33.51 18.14 46.15
C GLY A 879 32.47 17.58 45.17
N GLU A 880 31.23 17.29 45.60
CA GLU A 880 30.16 16.82 44.72
C GLU A 880 29.30 17.97 44.17
N ASP A 881 28.82 17.78 42.93
CA ASP A 881 27.83 18.66 42.31
C ASP A 881 26.47 18.51 43.01
N GLN A 882 25.75 19.62 43.15
CA GLN A 882 24.40 19.62 43.76
C GLN A 882 23.34 19.04 42.81
N SER A 883 23.49 19.26 41.52
CA SER A 883 22.59 18.72 40.49
C SER A 883 23.31 18.58 39.17
N VAL A 884 22.85 17.63 38.34
CA VAL A 884 23.39 17.37 37.00
C VAL A 884 22.26 17.31 35.99
N TRP A 885 22.47 17.96 34.84
CA TRP A 885 21.66 17.77 33.65
C TRP A 885 22.32 16.73 32.76
N ASP A 886 21.64 15.60 32.57
CA ASP A 886 22.02 14.58 31.61
C ASP A 886 21.13 14.70 30.38
N PHE A 887 21.73 14.58 29.21
CA PHE A 887 21.04 14.63 27.94
C PHE A 887 21.55 13.53 27.03
N THR A 888 20.67 12.93 26.24
CA THR A 888 21.00 11.99 25.17
C THR A 888 20.03 12.19 24.02
N MET A 889 20.54 12.30 22.80
CA MET A 889 19.73 12.46 21.59
C MET A 889 20.22 11.54 20.46
N GLY A 890 19.28 10.99 19.70
CA GLY A 890 19.57 10.24 18.49
C GLY A 890 20.22 8.88 18.78
N GLY A 891 21.31 8.58 18.09
CA GLY A 891 21.99 7.27 18.19
C GLY A 891 22.74 7.02 19.51
N ALA A 892 22.79 7.98 20.43
CA ALA A 892 23.42 7.85 21.75
C ALA A 892 22.56 7.07 22.79
N PHE A 893 21.37 6.61 22.40
CA PHE A 893 20.31 6.08 23.27
C PHE A 893 20.38 4.57 23.51
#